data_AF-A0A8P4KFF7-F1
#
_entry.id   AF-A0A8P4KFF7-F1
#
_cell.length_a   1.000
_cell.length_b   1.000
_cell.length_c   1.000
_cell.angle_alpha   90.00
_cell.angle_beta   90.00
_cell.angle_gamma   90.00
#
_symmetry.space_group_name_H-M   'P 1'
#
loop_
_entity.id
_entity.type
_entity.pdbx_description
1 polymer ?
#
loop_
_entity_poly.entity_id
_entity_poly.type
_entity_poly.pdbx_seq_one_letter_code
_entity_poly.pdbx_strand_id
1 'polypeptide(L)'
;MALSQALSEEEFHRMQAQLLELRTQNYQLSDDLRKNSAELNAVRQKNVVLERDFIKAQKALNKSKKAQEVDALLSENEMLQGKLHSQEEDFRLQNSTLMTELSKLCTQIEQLEQENQGLKDGGAAAATSPPTNPTSSPVDGELLRLQAENSTLQKKMKALQECYDREIQRQVVAQGNQSATTEIDGGSAGANGVSDVKGRREEPAAEGANDRPEQTEAQQEHTGKQLHELEMALNTEQEEKRLLREQIHNLEASKQAEITKLQEDITKLSDKLKKKQESFQRLQGEKEALYNDSRTKIDEINQRKEEEVKALNTRIQKLQSDLTAANQVTAELREQLQSREKEHELAVHTLKNQIQTVKTQEMNLLREQQEALTAELQQRRVEQESLLAQRDDLDSQLQESSFANRKLLEQLTEEGQEKEKLLRELDEAKKTAEKRKAMLDDMAIQLNQEKSDHKEALSDLKLQHEKEVLGVRARYEKELRGLHEDKNRSEEEIRQQLRDEKARTKELEGVLQRVEELQAQVLSMEGTKGWFERRLKEAEENIEKKTLEHQEEIKQLHKEHTLQLEEKQSEMEGVKQQLVEVEKQRDEHNDTIGKLKQEIKDTVDGQRILEKKGSAALKDLKRQLQLERKRADKLQERLQEILTNSKTRTGLEELVLSEINSPSRTQQTGDSSSVSSFSYRDMMKEPQPTNQNKSGGGSPQSQRPAELSDDEVGELFQRLAEVQQEKWMLEEKVKHLEVSCSSMAEDICRKSAIIETYVMDSRIDVSGSAVGGHGGHGGHGGHGGSQGDRGGLGSVLRDLVKPGDENLREMNKKLQNMLEEQLTKNMHLQKDLELLSQELVRLSKESPGGSAVGSG
;
A
#
# COMPACT_ATOMS: atom_id res chain seq x y z
N MET A 1 -9.17 -45.80 -27.24
CA MET A 1 -9.23 -44.77 -28.30
C MET A 1 -9.12 -43.42 -27.61
N ALA A 2 -8.40 -42.45 -28.18
CA ALA A 2 -8.31 -41.11 -27.59
C ALA A 2 -9.54 -40.29 -28.00
N LEU A 3 -10.29 -39.78 -27.02
CA LEU A 3 -11.31 -38.76 -27.23
C LEU A 3 -10.66 -37.39 -27.08
N SER A 4 -10.21 -36.82 -28.19
CA SER A 4 -9.82 -35.41 -28.26
C SER A 4 -11.07 -34.55 -28.12
N GLN A 5 -11.35 -34.08 -26.90
CA GLN A 5 -12.32 -33.00 -26.71
C GLN A 5 -11.77 -31.75 -27.40
N ALA A 6 -12.44 -31.33 -28.47
CA ALA A 6 -12.20 -30.02 -29.04
C ALA A 6 -12.76 -28.96 -28.09
N LEU A 7 -12.01 -27.86 -27.90
CA LEU A 7 -12.54 -26.65 -27.26
C LEU A 7 -13.77 -26.19 -28.04
N SER A 8 -14.80 -25.73 -27.34
CA SER A 8 -15.91 -25.04 -28.01
C SER A 8 -15.43 -23.73 -28.61
N GLU A 9 -16.15 -23.25 -29.63
CA GLU A 9 -15.80 -22.02 -30.34
C GLU A 9 -15.79 -20.80 -29.40
N GLU A 10 -16.71 -20.74 -28.43
CA GLU A 10 -16.73 -19.69 -27.39
C GLU A 10 -15.52 -19.77 -26.44
N GLU A 11 -15.11 -20.97 -26.02
CA GLU A 11 -13.92 -21.16 -25.17
C GLU A 11 -12.64 -20.78 -25.92
N PHE A 12 -12.54 -21.12 -27.21
CA PHE A 12 -11.41 -20.73 -28.05
C PHE A 12 -11.33 -19.21 -28.20
N HIS A 13 -12.44 -18.53 -28.51
CA HIS A 13 -12.48 -17.06 -28.60
C HIS A 13 -12.19 -16.39 -27.26
N ARG A 14 -12.71 -16.91 -26.14
CA ARG A 14 -12.43 -16.39 -24.79
C ARG A 14 -10.95 -16.53 -24.43
N MET A 15 -10.34 -17.69 -24.73
CA MET A 15 -8.91 -17.92 -24.52
C MET A 15 -8.05 -17.04 -25.44
N GLN A 16 -8.46 -16.82 -26.70
CA GLN A 16 -7.76 -15.94 -27.64
C GLN A 16 -7.80 -14.48 -27.15
N ALA A 17 -8.95 -14.01 -26.65
CA ALA A 17 -9.09 -12.67 -26.07
C ALA A 17 -8.19 -12.49 -24.84
N GLN A 18 -8.20 -13.45 -23.90
CA GLN A 18 -7.32 -13.44 -22.73
C GLN A 18 -5.83 -13.46 -23.12
N LEU A 19 -5.45 -14.23 -24.15
CA LEU A 19 -4.07 -14.26 -24.65
C LEU A 19 -3.64 -12.92 -25.25
N LEU A 20 -4.56 -12.24 -25.96
CA LEU A 20 -4.32 -10.92 -26.55
C LEU A 20 -4.24 -9.82 -25.47
N GLU A 21 -5.10 -9.89 -24.46
CA GLU A 21 -5.07 -9.00 -23.30
C GLU A 21 -3.76 -9.15 -22.52
N LEU A 22 -3.39 -10.38 -22.13
CA LEU A 22 -2.12 -10.67 -21.45
C LEU A 22 -0.91 -10.22 -22.26
N ARG A 23 -0.93 -10.39 -23.60
CA ARG A 23 0.12 -9.90 -24.49
C ARG A 23 0.20 -8.37 -24.50
N THR A 24 -0.95 -7.69 -24.46
CA THR A 24 -1.04 -6.21 -24.43
C THR A 24 -0.53 -5.67 -23.09
N GLN A 25 -0.96 -6.26 -21.98
CA GLN A 25 -0.44 -5.97 -20.64
C GLN A 25 1.07 -6.21 -20.55
N ASN A 26 1.59 -7.28 -21.16
CA ASN A 26 3.02 -7.60 -21.16
C ASN A 26 3.85 -6.57 -21.95
N TYR A 27 3.35 -6.08 -23.09
CA TYR A 27 3.99 -4.96 -23.81
C TYR A 27 3.96 -3.67 -23.00
N GLN A 28 2.82 -3.32 -22.39
CA GLN A 28 2.70 -2.10 -21.56
C GLN A 28 3.68 -2.14 -20.38
N LEU A 29 3.74 -3.25 -19.64
CA LEU A 29 4.70 -3.46 -18.56
C LEU A 29 6.16 -3.41 -19.05
N SER A 30 6.44 -3.89 -20.27
CA SER A 30 7.77 -3.82 -20.89
C SER A 30 8.18 -2.41 -21.33
N ASP A 31 7.22 -1.55 -21.67
CA ASP A 31 7.44 -0.14 -21.96
C ASP A 31 7.64 0.67 -20.68
N ASP A 32 6.83 0.41 -19.65
CA ASP A 32 6.93 1.10 -18.37
C ASP A 32 8.19 0.67 -17.60
N LEU A 33 8.61 -0.61 -17.68
CA LEU A 33 9.93 -1.04 -17.22
C LEU A 33 11.08 -0.31 -17.95
N ARG A 34 10.94 -0.03 -19.25
CA ARG A 34 11.94 0.74 -20.01
C ARG A 34 11.99 2.21 -19.59
N LYS A 35 10.83 2.86 -19.39
CA LYS A 35 10.74 4.23 -18.85
C LYS A 35 11.35 4.31 -17.45
N ASN A 36 10.90 3.46 -16.53
CA ASN A 36 11.38 3.41 -15.15
C ASN A 36 12.89 3.12 -15.07
N SER A 37 13.43 2.28 -15.95
CA SER A 37 14.89 2.03 -16.06
C SER A 37 15.66 3.25 -16.57
N ALA A 38 15.13 3.97 -17.58
CA ALA A 38 15.73 5.20 -18.07
C ALA A 38 15.72 6.31 -16.99
N GLU A 39 14.60 6.49 -16.29
CA GLU A 39 14.46 7.45 -15.19
C GLU A 39 15.37 7.11 -14.01
N LEU A 40 15.42 5.85 -13.58
CA LEU A 40 16.32 5.36 -12.54
C LEU A 40 17.79 5.65 -12.90
N ASN A 41 18.18 5.46 -14.16
CA ASN A 41 19.54 5.77 -14.61
C ASN A 41 19.81 7.27 -14.67
N ALA A 42 18.83 8.10 -15.06
CA ALA A 42 18.94 9.55 -15.02
C ALA A 42 19.05 10.08 -13.57
N VAL A 43 18.29 9.51 -12.63
CA VAL A 43 18.38 9.84 -11.19
C VAL A 43 19.73 9.40 -10.62
N ARG A 44 20.23 8.21 -10.96
CA ARG A 44 21.59 7.76 -10.58
C ARG A 44 22.68 8.69 -11.10
N GLN A 45 22.61 9.13 -12.36
CA GLN A 45 23.56 10.10 -12.91
C GLN A 45 23.51 11.45 -12.20
N LYS A 46 22.31 11.98 -11.92
CA LYS A 46 22.13 13.21 -11.12
C LYS A 46 22.73 13.05 -9.71
N ASN A 47 22.49 11.91 -9.05
CA ASN A 47 23.02 11.63 -7.72
C ASN A 47 24.56 11.60 -7.71
N VAL A 48 25.20 10.92 -8.67
CA VAL A 48 26.67 10.91 -8.83
C VAL A 48 27.25 12.30 -9.10
N VAL A 49 26.55 13.18 -9.83
CA VAL A 49 26.96 14.59 -10.02
C VAL A 49 26.85 15.36 -8.71
N LEU A 50 25.71 15.27 -8.01
CA LEU A 50 25.48 15.94 -6.73
C LEU A 50 26.48 15.50 -5.65
N GLU A 51 26.79 14.20 -5.55
CA GLU A 51 27.77 13.67 -4.61
C GLU A 51 29.20 14.17 -4.94
N ARG A 52 29.55 14.23 -6.23
CA ARG A 52 30.82 14.80 -6.68
C ARG A 52 30.94 16.29 -6.34
N ASP A 53 29.85 17.04 -6.45
CA ASP A 53 29.81 18.48 -6.17
C ASP A 53 29.72 18.77 -4.66
N PHE A 54 29.05 17.92 -3.88
CA PHE A 54 29.14 17.89 -2.42
C PHE A 54 30.58 17.66 -1.95
N ILE A 55 31.29 16.68 -2.54
CA ILE A 55 32.71 16.42 -2.25
C ILE A 55 33.60 17.62 -2.63
N LYS A 56 33.29 18.36 -3.71
CA LYS A 56 33.97 19.63 -4.03
C LYS A 56 33.68 20.71 -2.98
N ALA A 57 32.41 20.89 -2.61
CA ALA A 57 31.97 21.88 -1.62
C ALA A 57 32.60 21.61 -0.25
N GLN A 58 32.58 20.36 0.23
CA GLN A 58 33.26 19.96 1.47
C GLN A 58 34.77 20.20 1.40
N LYS A 59 35.42 19.92 0.25
CA LYS A 59 36.86 20.23 0.07
C LYS A 59 37.16 21.73 -0.03
N ALA A 60 36.19 22.56 -0.40
CA ALA A 60 36.32 24.02 -0.35
C ALA A 60 36.08 24.54 1.08
N LEU A 61 35.07 24.02 1.79
CA LEU A 61 34.76 24.32 3.19
C LEU A 61 35.95 23.98 4.10
N ASN A 62 36.45 22.74 4.03
CA ASN A 62 37.59 22.29 4.84
C ASN A 62 38.91 23.04 4.54
N LYS A 63 38.98 23.76 3.41
CA LYS A 63 40.11 24.65 3.04
C LYS A 63 39.83 26.13 3.33
N SER A 64 38.59 26.48 3.67
CA SER A 64 38.19 27.85 3.98
C SER A 64 38.67 28.21 5.38
N LYS A 65 39.63 29.15 5.47
CA LYS A 65 40.07 29.69 6.76
C LYS A 65 38.89 30.21 7.59
N LYS A 66 37.89 30.83 6.94
CA LYS A 66 36.68 31.32 7.62
C LYS A 66 35.81 30.22 8.22
N ALA A 67 35.80 29.02 7.63
CA ALA A 67 35.07 27.89 8.21
C ALA A 67 35.82 27.39 9.46
N GLN A 68 37.13 27.16 9.34
CA GLN A 68 37.99 26.75 10.46
C GLN A 68 37.99 27.78 11.61
N GLU A 69 37.91 29.08 11.30
CA GLU A 69 37.80 30.19 12.25
C GLU A 69 36.44 30.20 12.95
N VAL A 70 35.34 29.92 12.25
CA VAL A 70 34.01 29.73 12.85
C VAL A 70 33.95 28.47 13.71
N ASP A 71 34.48 27.34 13.25
CA ASP A 71 34.53 26.09 14.03
C ASP A 71 35.35 26.26 15.33
N ALA A 72 36.47 26.99 15.25
CA ALA A 72 37.28 27.32 16.43
C ALA A 72 36.54 28.26 17.40
N LEU A 73 35.87 29.29 16.90
CA LEU A 73 35.07 30.21 17.73
C LEU A 73 33.86 29.51 18.36
N LEU A 74 33.23 28.55 17.69
CA LEU A 74 32.17 27.72 18.24
C LEU A 74 32.69 26.83 19.38
N SER A 75 33.82 26.14 19.17
CA SER A 75 34.44 25.30 20.21
C SER A 75 34.94 26.12 21.41
N GLU A 76 35.43 27.36 21.20
CA GLU A 76 35.72 28.30 22.28
C GLU A 76 34.44 28.75 23.01
N ASN A 77 33.35 29.00 22.29
CA ASN A 77 32.07 29.37 22.89
C ASN A 77 31.49 28.24 23.75
N GLU A 78 31.51 26.99 23.27
CA GLU A 78 31.12 25.80 24.04
C GLU A 78 31.98 25.66 25.32
N MET A 79 33.29 25.85 25.21
CA MET A 79 34.19 25.82 26.37
C MET A 79 33.88 26.92 27.39
N LEU A 80 33.52 28.12 26.92
CA LEU A 80 33.14 29.24 27.78
C LEU A 80 31.76 29.04 28.41
N GLN A 81 30.78 28.50 27.69
CA GLN A 81 29.47 28.12 28.23
C GLN A 81 29.60 27.04 29.31
N GLY A 82 30.44 26.02 29.10
CA GLY A 82 30.72 24.99 30.09
C GLY A 82 31.39 25.53 31.36
N LYS A 83 32.32 26.49 31.22
CA LYS A 83 32.92 27.20 32.35
C LYS A 83 31.90 28.06 33.10
N LEU A 84 31.01 28.73 32.37
CA LEU A 84 29.94 29.54 32.98
C LEU A 84 28.96 28.65 33.76
N HIS A 85 28.49 27.54 33.17
CA HIS A 85 27.66 26.56 33.89
C HIS A 85 28.34 26.02 35.15
N SER A 86 29.63 25.66 35.08
CA SER A 86 30.38 25.23 36.27
C SER A 86 30.42 26.30 37.37
N GLN A 87 30.58 27.58 37.00
CA GLN A 87 30.56 28.70 37.96
C GLN A 87 29.16 28.98 38.52
N GLU A 88 28.11 28.81 37.71
CA GLU A 88 26.72 28.90 38.15
C GLU A 88 26.35 27.75 39.09
N GLU A 89 26.83 26.53 38.84
CA GLU A 89 26.68 25.38 39.74
C GLU A 89 27.44 25.58 41.05
N ASP A 90 28.71 26.03 41.01
CA ASP A 90 29.50 26.37 42.20
C ASP A 90 28.80 27.46 43.04
N PHE A 91 28.31 28.53 42.41
CA PHE A 91 27.59 29.61 43.10
C PHE A 91 26.25 29.13 43.69
N ARG A 92 25.53 28.27 42.96
CA ARG A 92 24.27 27.66 43.42
C ARG A 92 24.51 26.72 44.59
N LEU A 93 25.59 25.94 44.57
CA LEU A 93 26.02 25.08 45.68
C LEU A 93 26.45 25.91 46.89
N GLN A 94 27.21 26.98 46.68
CA GLN A 94 27.62 27.91 47.74
C GLN A 94 26.40 28.57 48.41
N ASN A 95 25.42 29.03 47.62
CA ASN A 95 24.19 29.63 48.12
C ASN A 95 23.31 28.61 48.86
N SER A 96 23.13 27.40 48.31
CA SER A 96 22.44 26.29 48.99
C SER A 96 23.10 25.91 50.33
N THR A 97 24.42 25.90 50.36
CA THR A 97 25.20 25.66 51.59
C THR A 97 25.00 26.79 52.60
N LEU A 98 25.08 28.05 52.17
CA LEU A 98 24.83 29.22 53.02
C LEU A 98 23.42 29.22 53.62
N MET A 99 22.39 28.91 52.82
CA MET A 99 21.01 28.77 53.29
C MET A 99 20.85 27.60 54.27
N THR A 100 21.61 26.53 54.09
CA THR A 100 21.63 25.38 55.02
C THR A 100 22.29 25.76 56.35
N GLU A 101 23.42 26.45 56.35
CA GLU A 101 24.07 26.93 57.59
C GLU A 101 23.25 28.01 58.29
N LEU A 102 22.62 28.93 57.55
CA LEU A 102 21.64 29.88 58.11
C LEU A 102 20.47 29.16 58.79
N SER A 103 19.92 28.13 58.15
CA SER A 103 18.82 27.32 58.72
C SER A 103 19.26 26.62 60.01
N LYS A 104 20.47 26.03 60.03
CA LYS A 104 21.05 25.45 61.26
C LYS A 104 21.20 26.50 62.36
N LEU A 105 21.78 27.66 62.06
CA LEU A 105 21.95 28.76 63.00
C LEU A 105 20.61 29.26 63.56
N CYS A 106 19.57 29.38 62.73
CA CYS A 106 18.22 29.67 63.19
C CYS A 106 17.72 28.60 64.17
N THR A 107 17.78 27.31 63.84
CA THR A 107 17.36 26.23 64.76
C THR A 107 18.21 26.17 66.03
N GLN A 108 19.48 26.56 65.98
CA GLN A 108 20.37 26.63 67.14
C GLN A 108 20.05 27.84 68.04
N ILE A 109 19.67 28.98 67.44
CA ILE A 109 19.13 30.13 68.16
C ILE A 109 17.80 29.75 68.82
N GLU A 110 16.86 29.13 68.10
CA GLU A 110 15.59 28.65 68.67
C GLU A 110 15.80 27.65 69.82
N GLN A 111 16.78 26.75 69.72
CA GLN A 111 17.14 25.83 70.81
C GLN A 111 17.75 26.57 72.00
N LEU A 112 18.65 27.54 71.78
CA LEU A 112 19.23 28.36 72.85
C LEU A 112 18.20 29.30 73.49
N GLU A 113 17.21 29.78 72.74
CA GLU A 113 16.08 30.53 73.27
C GLU A 113 15.14 29.64 74.11
N GLN A 114 14.86 28.41 73.65
CA GLN A 114 14.13 27.41 74.44
C GLN A 114 14.90 26.99 75.70
N GLU A 115 16.23 26.85 75.65
CA GLU A 115 17.06 26.55 76.82
C GLU A 115 17.10 27.74 77.79
N ASN A 116 17.30 28.97 77.29
CA ASN A 116 17.21 30.17 78.12
C ASN A 116 15.81 30.35 78.74
N GLN A 117 14.75 29.98 78.00
CA GLN A 117 13.38 30.03 78.52
C GLN A 117 13.14 28.91 79.55
N GLY A 118 13.64 27.69 79.32
CA GLY A 118 13.61 26.60 80.30
C GLY A 118 14.42 26.91 81.57
N LEU A 119 15.53 27.63 81.46
CA LEU A 119 16.30 28.13 82.60
C LEU A 119 15.59 29.28 83.33
N LYS A 120 14.93 30.19 82.61
CA LYS A 120 14.02 31.19 83.21
C LYS A 120 12.86 30.54 83.94
N ASP A 121 12.21 29.55 83.34
CA ASP A 121 11.03 28.87 83.89
C ASP A 121 11.41 27.93 85.04
N GLY A 122 12.60 27.33 85.00
CA GLY A 122 13.24 26.68 86.15
C GLY A 122 13.53 27.64 87.31
N GLY A 123 13.76 28.93 87.02
CA GLY A 123 13.79 30.01 88.02
C GLY A 123 12.39 30.50 88.44
N ALA A 124 11.41 30.47 87.53
CA ALA A 124 10.04 30.96 87.76
C ALA A 124 9.14 29.98 88.52
N ALA A 125 9.54 28.70 88.63
CA ALA A 125 8.90 27.69 89.47
C ALA A 125 8.77 28.08 90.97
N ALA A 126 9.39 29.18 91.39
CA ALA A 126 9.32 29.73 92.74
C ALA A 126 8.20 30.78 92.99
N ALA A 127 7.49 31.30 91.98
CA ALA A 127 6.54 32.41 92.17
C ALA A 127 5.28 32.36 91.29
N THR A 128 4.14 31.97 91.89
CA THR A 128 2.81 31.98 91.24
C THR A 128 1.85 32.98 91.90
N SER A 129 1.64 34.16 91.30
CA SER A 129 0.38 34.95 91.39
C SER A 129 0.42 36.26 90.56
N PRO A 130 -0.71 36.71 89.98
CA PRO A 130 -0.82 37.95 89.19
C PRO A 130 -1.56 39.10 89.94
N PRO A 131 -1.73 40.31 89.37
CA PRO A 131 -0.80 41.08 88.51
C PRO A 131 -0.75 42.59 88.83
N THR A 132 0.43 43.22 88.91
CA THR A 132 0.57 44.70 88.85
C THR A 132 1.87 45.18 88.20
N ASN A 133 1.77 45.63 86.94
CA ASN A 133 2.73 46.46 86.17
C ASN A 133 4.18 45.91 85.95
N PRO A 134 4.84 46.32 84.84
CA PRO A 134 6.14 45.76 84.46
C PRO A 134 7.29 46.34 85.30
N THR A 135 8.15 45.47 85.80
CA THR A 135 9.43 45.85 86.41
C THR A 135 10.42 46.29 85.33
N SER A 136 10.84 47.56 85.41
CA SER A 136 11.83 48.16 84.52
C SER A 136 13.26 47.64 84.78
N SER A 137 14.18 47.92 83.86
CA SER A 137 15.57 47.45 83.92
C SER A 137 16.39 48.16 85.03
N PRO A 138 17.59 47.65 85.37
CA PRO A 138 18.50 48.35 86.30
C PRO A 138 18.88 49.77 85.82
N VAL A 139 18.92 49.98 84.50
CA VAL A 139 19.24 51.27 83.87
C VAL A 139 18.11 52.28 84.09
N ASP A 140 16.85 51.83 84.03
CA ASP A 140 15.69 52.69 84.32
C ASP A 140 15.69 53.17 85.77
N GLY A 141 16.09 52.32 86.72
CA GLY A 141 16.25 52.70 88.12
C GLY A 141 17.30 53.79 88.34
N GLU A 142 18.40 53.74 87.58
CA GLU A 142 19.45 54.78 87.62
C GLU A 142 19.02 56.06 86.91
N LEU A 143 18.32 55.96 85.77
CA LEU A 143 17.73 57.11 85.07
C LEU A 143 16.68 57.82 85.93
N LEU A 144 15.79 57.07 86.59
CA LEU A 144 14.77 57.63 87.47
C LEU A 144 15.40 58.26 88.73
N ARG A 145 16.49 57.68 89.25
CA ARG A 145 17.29 58.27 90.34
C ARG A 145 17.92 59.58 89.91
N LEU A 146 18.58 59.63 88.75
CA LEU A 146 19.19 60.84 88.20
C LEU A 146 18.15 61.92 87.83
N GLN A 147 16.95 61.53 87.40
CA GLN A 147 15.85 62.45 87.09
C GLN A 147 15.18 63.00 88.37
N ALA A 148 15.03 62.18 89.42
CA ALA A 148 14.61 62.62 90.75
C ALA A 148 15.67 63.52 91.41
N GLU A 149 16.95 63.21 91.22
CA GLU A 149 18.08 64.04 91.66
C GLU A 149 18.12 65.36 90.91
N ASN A 150 17.92 65.38 89.58
CA ASN A 150 17.75 66.63 88.81
C ASN A 150 16.54 67.45 89.29
N SER A 151 15.38 66.82 89.53
CA SER A 151 14.21 67.52 90.10
C SER A 151 14.49 68.08 91.49
N THR A 152 15.29 67.37 92.30
CA THR A 152 15.72 67.81 93.63
C THR A 152 16.75 68.93 93.55
N LEU A 153 17.67 68.90 92.58
CA LEU A 153 18.64 69.95 92.30
C LEU A 153 17.96 71.20 91.73
N GLN A 154 16.98 71.06 90.84
CA GLN A 154 16.15 72.18 90.36
C GLN A 154 15.31 72.79 91.49
N LYS A 155 14.74 71.97 92.39
CA LYS A 155 14.06 72.47 93.60
C LYS A 155 15.03 73.17 94.56
N LYS A 156 16.24 72.64 94.76
CA LYS A 156 17.29 73.29 95.55
C LYS A 156 17.78 74.58 94.90
N MET A 157 17.93 74.63 93.58
CA MET A 157 18.35 75.84 92.86
C MET A 157 17.25 76.89 92.87
N LYS A 158 15.96 76.51 92.71
CA LYS A 158 14.84 77.43 92.91
C LYS A 158 14.72 77.91 94.36
N ALA A 159 14.94 77.04 95.35
CA ALA A 159 14.98 77.44 96.75
C ALA A 159 16.17 78.35 97.08
N LEU A 160 17.33 78.13 96.44
CA LEU A 160 18.49 79.03 96.53
C LEU A 160 18.21 80.36 95.84
N GLN A 161 17.55 80.36 94.67
CA GLN A 161 17.09 81.57 93.98
C GLN A 161 16.12 82.35 94.87
N GLU A 162 15.05 81.71 95.38
CA GLU A 162 14.10 82.34 96.30
C GLU A 162 14.74 82.79 97.62
N CYS A 163 15.80 82.14 98.10
CA CYS A 163 16.58 82.60 99.24
C CYS A 163 17.48 83.79 98.88
N TYR A 164 18.09 83.80 97.68
CA TYR A 164 18.93 84.89 97.19
C TYR A 164 18.09 86.14 96.91
N ASP A 165 16.92 85.98 96.31
CA ASP A 165 15.92 87.04 96.11
C ASP A 165 15.42 87.58 97.47
N ARG A 166 15.13 86.69 98.44
CA ARG A 166 14.78 87.08 99.83
C ARG A 166 15.93 87.70 100.63
N GLU A 167 17.18 87.48 100.23
CA GLU A 167 18.38 88.05 100.85
C GLU A 167 18.70 89.42 100.23
N ILE A 168 18.58 89.57 98.90
CA ILE A 168 18.55 90.88 98.22
C ILE A 168 17.46 91.77 98.81
N GLN A 169 16.24 91.25 98.98
CA GLN A 169 15.14 91.97 99.61
C GLN A 169 15.39 92.32 101.09
N ARG A 170 16.40 91.70 101.73
CA ARG A 170 16.81 91.95 103.13
C ARG A 170 18.00 92.90 103.24
N GLN A 171 18.93 92.86 102.29
CA GLN A 171 20.13 93.71 102.27
C GLN A 171 19.87 95.11 101.69
N VAL A 172 18.92 95.26 100.75
CA VAL A 172 18.56 96.56 100.13
C VAL A 172 17.89 97.56 101.10
N VAL A 173 17.59 97.15 102.34
CA VAL A 173 17.03 98.03 103.39
C VAL A 173 18.13 98.70 104.26
N ALA A 174 19.41 98.41 104.04
CA ALA A 174 20.51 98.93 104.85
C ALA A 174 21.60 99.64 104.02
N GLN A 175 21.52 100.98 104.01
CA GLN A 175 22.51 101.93 103.43
C GLN A 175 22.64 101.93 101.90
N GLY A 176 22.85 103.12 101.33
CA GLY A 176 23.11 103.32 99.91
C GLY A 176 23.87 104.61 99.65
N ASN A 177 24.38 104.79 98.44
CA ASN A 177 24.89 106.07 97.93
C ASN A 177 25.03 106.03 96.39
N GLN A 178 24.75 107.17 95.74
CA GLN A 178 25.47 107.80 94.60
C GLN A 178 26.18 106.87 93.56
N SER A 179 26.06 107.03 92.23
CA SER A 179 25.80 108.23 91.42
C SER A 179 25.66 107.89 89.92
N ALA A 180 25.14 108.81 89.09
CA ALA A 180 25.36 108.96 87.63
C ALA A 180 24.90 107.81 86.68
N THR A 181 24.48 108.02 85.41
CA THR A 181 24.25 109.26 84.62
C THR A 181 23.21 109.04 83.49
N THR A 182 22.26 109.98 83.37
CA THR A 182 21.54 110.45 82.16
C THR A 182 21.37 109.55 80.91
N GLU A 183 20.11 109.27 80.58
CA GLU A 183 19.60 109.34 79.19
C GLU A 183 19.11 110.77 78.87
N ILE A 184 18.71 111.05 77.62
CA ILE A 184 18.15 112.36 77.19
C ILE A 184 16.86 112.13 76.40
N ASP A 185 15.80 112.85 76.79
CA ASP A 185 14.45 112.84 76.19
C ASP A 185 14.21 114.06 75.27
N GLY A 186 13.15 114.02 74.47
CA GLY A 186 12.65 115.17 73.69
C GLY A 186 11.63 116.01 74.47
N GLY A 187 11.12 117.10 73.87
CA GLY A 187 9.99 117.83 74.47
C GLY A 187 9.94 119.34 74.19
N SER A 188 9.02 119.74 73.33
CA SER A 188 8.74 121.09 72.85
C SER A 188 8.24 122.12 73.91
N ALA A 189 8.56 123.39 73.66
CA ALA A 189 7.77 124.61 73.96
C ALA A 189 7.53 125.15 75.39
N GLY A 190 7.59 126.50 75.53
CA GLY A 190 6.50 127.25 76.20
C GLY A 190 6.80 128.20 77.37
N ALA A 191 7.20 129.45 77.07
CA ALA A 191 6.88 130.72 77.77
C ALA A 191 6.79 130.86 79.32
N ASN A 192 7.56 131.82 79.87
CA ASN A 192 7.26 132.61 81.09
C ASN A 192 8.29 133.79 81.24
N GLY A 193 8.14 134.80 82.12
CA GLY A 193 7.05 135.01 83.07
C GLY A 193 7.23 136.05 84.22
N VAL A 194 8.00 137.15 84.06
CA VAL A 194 7.85 138.45 84.80
C VAL A 194 8.09 138.52 86.34
N SER A 195 8.50 139.72 86.82
CA SER A 195 8.60 140.22 88.23
C SER A 195 9.77 139.69 89.09
N ASP A 196 10.29 140.41 90.10
CA ASP A 196 9.88 141.68 90.73
C ASP A 196 11.09 142.58 91.13
N VAL A 197 10.93 143.92 91.24
CA VAL A 197 11.98 144.90 91.59
C VAL A 197 11.41 146.07 92.42
N LYS A 198 12.11 146.53 93.48
CA LYS A 198 11.51 147.39 94.52
C LYS A 198 12.41 148.53 95.08
N GLY A 199 11.95 149.78 94.91
CA GLY A 199 12.29 150.98 95.73
C GLY A 199 13.48 151.84 95.24
N ARG A 200 13.45 153.19 95.10
CA ARG A 200 12.93 154.33 95.92
C ARG A 200 13.95 154.79 97.01
N ARG A 201 14.33 156.07 97.25
CA ARG A 201 14.20 157.42 96.59
C ARG A 201 14.96 158.47 97.47
N GLU A 202 15.40 159.61 96.89
CA GLU A 202 15.72 160.93 97.53
C GLU A 202 17.04 161.19 98.32
N GLU A 203 17.32 162.50 98.51
CA GLU A 203 18.46 163.18 99.17
C GLU A 203 18.14 163.51 100.68
N PRO A 204 18.61 164.56 101.45
CA PRO A 204 19.51 165.74 101.20
C PRO A 204 20.47 166.22 102.36
N ALA A 205 21.15 167.38 102.13
CA ALA A 205 21.62 168.43 103.09
C ALA A 205 22.83 168.13 104.06
N ALA A 206 23.52 169.08 104.74
CA ALA A 206 23.39 170.55 104.91
C ALA A 206 24.73 171.29 105.35
N GLU A 207 24.78 172.64 105.24
CA GLU A 207 25.51 173.69 106.05
C GLU A 207 27.08 173.72 106.19
N GLY A 208 27.79 174.84 106.48
CA GLY A 208 27.46 176.29 106.63
C GLY A 208 28.64 177.20 107.15
N ALA A 209 28.54 178.56 107.00
CA ALA A 209 29.44 179.69 107.47
C ALA A 209 30.87 179.85 106.83
N ASN A 210 31.59 181.01 106.71
CA ASN A 210 31.50 182.48 107.06
C ASN A 210 32.16 182.95 108.41
N ASP A 211 32.79 184.14 108.66
CA ASP A 211 32.96 185.48 108.00
C ASP A 211 34.29 186.26 108.46
N ARG A 212 34.33 187.62 108.36
CA ARG A 212 35.31 188.72 108.70
C ARG A 212 35.61 188.95 110.24
N PRO A 213 36.40 189.95 110.77
CA PRO A 213 36.78 191.33 110.27
C PRO A 213 38.19 191.97 110.64
N GLU A 214 38.48 193.19 110.12
CA GLU A 214 39.08 194.47 110.72
C GLU A 214 40.33 194.49 111.67
N GLN A 215 41.08 195.60 112.00
CA GLN A 215 41.24 197.04 111.57
C GLN A 215 42.63 197.63 112.02
N THR A 216 42.88 198.96 111.95
CA THR A 216 44.14 199.71 112.27
C THR A 216 43.88 201.04 113.01
N GLU A 217 44.79 201.57 113.88
CA GLU A 217 44.79 203.03 114.23
C GLU A 217 46.02 203.60 115.01
N ALA A 218 46.07 204.97 115.10
CA ALA A 218 46.73 205.83 116.11
C ALA A 218 48.28 206.08 116.04
N GLN A 219 48.89 207.23 116.44
CA GLN A 219 48.36 208.58 116.75
C GLN A 219 49.41 209.76 116.68
N GLN A 220 48.96 210.95 117.17
CA GLN A 220 49.53 212.31 117.38
C GLN A 220 50.71 212.42 118.42
N GLU A 221 51.38 213.57 118.74
CA GLU A 221 51.22 215.02 118.40
C GLU A 221 52.48 215.93 118.65
N HIS A 222 52.53 217.10 117.99
CA HIS A 222 53.02 218.44 118.46
C HIS A 222 54.49 218.61 118.98
N THR A 223 55.03 219.79 119.37
CA THR A 223 54.54 221.20 119.52
C THR A 223 55.47 222.27 118.92
N GLY A 224 54.93 223.30 118.25
CA GLY A 224 55.53 224.66 118.13
C GLY A 224 56.81 224.84 117.28
N LYS A 225 57.45 226.04 117.28
CA LYS A 225 57.01 227.35 117.81
C LYS A 225 57.80 228.56 117.26
N GLN A 226 57.11 229.71 117.18
CA GLN A 226 57.53 231.13 117.12
C GLN A 226 59.03 231.51 117.19
N LEU A 227 59.54 232.52 116.44
CA LEU A 227 58.88 233.47 115.52
C LEU A 227 59.61 233.62 114.16
N HIS A 228 60.49 232.67 113.83
CA HIS A 228 61.04 232.39 112.49
C HIS A 228 59.95 231.76 111.57
N GLU A 229 58.71 232.23 111.76
CA GLU A 229 57.47 231.46 111.61
C GLU A 229 56.68 231.89 110.37
N LEU A 230 56.98 233.08 109.82
CA LEU A 230 56.38 233.62 108.59
C LEU A 230 57.06 233.11 107.31
N GLU A 231 58.29 232.58 107.39
CA GLU A 231 59.02 232.03 106.24
C GLU A 231 58.80 230.50 106.15
N MET A 232 58.77 229.81 107.29
CA MET A 232 58.33 228.41 107.41
C MET A 232 56.89 228.17 106.95
N ALA A 233 55.99 229.15 107.16
CA ALA A 233 54.59 229.06 106.74
C ALA A 233 54.41 228.90 105.22
N LEU A 234 55.31 229.47 104.41
CA LEU A 234 55.22 229.39 102.95
C LEU A 234 55.68 228.03 102.40
N ASN A 235 56.70 227.42 103.02
CA ASN A 235 57.16 226.07 102.66
C ASN A 235 56.18 224.99 103.11
N THR A 236 55.53 225.15 104.27
CA THR A 236 54.56 224.16 104.78
C THR A 236 53.29 224.10 103.93
N GLU A 237 52.72 225.23 103.49
CA GLU A 237 51.51 225.23 102.63
C GLU A 237 51.78 224.64 101.22
N GLN A 238 53.02 224.74 100.72
CA GLN A 238 53.45 224.08 99.49
C GLN A 238 53.61 222.56 99.67
N GLU A 239 54.17 222.11 100.78
CA GLU A 239 54.39 220.68 101.05
C GLU A 239 53.10 219.94 101.41
N GLU A 240 52.14 220.59 102.11
CA GLU A 240 50.78 220.06 102.28
C GLU A 240 50.05 219.88 100.93
N LYS A 241 50.20 220.83 100.01
CA LYS A 241 49.69 220.71 98.63
C LYS A 241 50.38 219.62 97.81
N ARG A 242 51.58 219.17 98.22
CA ARG A 242 52.26 218.00 97.64
C ARG A 242 51.69 216.71 98.22
N LEU A 243 51.62 216.61 99.55
CA LEU A 243 51.11 215.45 100.29
C LEU A 243 49.65 215.09 99.94
N LEU A 244 48.76 216.09 99.80
CA LEU A 244 47.36 215.84 99.43
C LEU A 244 47.21 215.24 98.02
N ARG A 245 48.07 215.64 97.07
CA ARG A 245 48.10 215.04 95.72
C ARG A 245 48.63 213.61 95.76
N GLU A 246 49.64 213.37 96.59
CA GLU A 246 50.26 212.06 96.81
C GLU A 246 49.26 211.07 97.47
N GLN A 247 48.43 211.52 98.41
CA GLN A 247 47.32 210.74 98.97
C GLN A 247 46.25 210.38 97.93
N ILE A 248 45.80 211.35 97.12
CA ILE A 248 44.82 211.11 96.05
C ILE A 248 45.36 210.08 95.05
N HIS A 249 46.61 210.24 94.61
CA HIS A 249 47.23 209.32 93.65
C HIS A 249 47.37 207.90 94.20
N ASN A 250 47.70 207.74 95.49
CA ASN A 250 47.76 206.44 96.15
C ASN A 250 46.37 205.77 96.26
N LEU A 251 45.31 206.54 96.48
CA LEU A 251 43.92 206.04 96.48
C LEU A 251 43.45 205.61 95.08
N GLU A 252 43.77 206.41 94.04
CA GLU A 252 43.50 206.05 92.64
C GLU A 252 44.25 204.76 92.25
N ALA A 253 45.54 204.65 92.55
CA ALA A 253 46.35 203.46 92.28
C ALA A 253 45.80 202.22 93.01
N SER A 254 45.39 202.36 94.28
CA SER A 254 44.76 201.28 95.06
C SER A 254 43.45 200.80 94.42
N LYS A 255 42.57 201.71 94.01
CA LYS A 255 41.30 201.35 93.36
C LYS A 255 41.51 200.76 91.95
N GLN A 256 42.49 201.25 91.21
CA GLN A 256 42.83 200.70 89.91
C GLN A 256 43.36 199.25 90.01
N ALA A 257 44.13 198.93 91.06
CA ALA A 257 44.60 197.57 91.33
C ALA A 257 43.47 196.61 91.79
N GLU A 258 42.45 197.11 92.48
CA GLU A 258 41.26 196.33 92.83
C GLU A 258 40.40 196.01 91.58
N ILE A 259 40.28 196.97 90.67
CA ILE A 259 39.58 196.80 89.38
C ILE A 259 40.28 195.76 88.50
N THR A 260 41.61 195.83 88.33
CA THR A 260 42.33 194.84 87.51
C THR A 260 42.26 193.43 88.09
N LYS A 261 42.31 193.29 89.42
CA LYS A 261 42.11 191.99 90.09
C LYS A 261 40.73 191.40 89.80
N LEU A 262 39.66 192.20 89.86
CA LEU A 262 38.31 191.74 89.52
C LEU A 262 38.16 191.40 88.04
N GLN A 263 38.80 192.14 87.14
CA GLN A 263 38.84 191.82 85.69
C GLN A 263 39.59 190.50 85.42
N GLU A 264 40.70 190.27 86.13
CA GLU A 264 41.43 189.01 86.12
C GLU A 264 40.56 187.83 86.60
N ASP A 265 39.81 188.00 87.69
CA ASP A 265 39.00 186.90 88.23
C ASP A 265 37.74 186.62 87.38
N ILE A 266 37.14 187.67 86.77
CA ILE A 266 36.08 187.52 85.74
C ILE A 266 36.60 186.77 84.51
N THR A 267 37.80 187.07 84.03
CA THR A 267 38.38 186.36 82.86
C THR A 267 38.75 184.92 83.21
N LYS A 268 39.38 184.66 84.36
CA LYS A 268 39.65 183.30 84.86
C LYS A 268 38.38 182.46 85.03
N LEU A 269 37.26 183.05 85.47
CA LEU A 269 35.97 182.37 85.57
C LEU A 269 35.33 182.12 84.20
N SER A 270 35.41 183.10 83.29
CA SER A 270 34.93 182.96 81.90
C SER A 270 35.67 181.84 81.16
N ASP A 271 36.98 181.76 81.31
CA ASP A 271 37.82 180.69 80.76
C ASP A 271 37.48 179.31 81.34
N LYS A 272 37.21 179.23 82.66
CA LYS A 272 36.77 177.97 83.31
C LYS A 272 35.40 177.53 82.77
N LEU A 273 34.47 178.46 82.60
CA LEU A 273 33.14 178.19 82.03
C LEU A 273 33.25 177.70 80.58
N LYS A 274 34.04 178.41 79.76
CA LYS A 274 34.28 178.04 78.36
C LYS A 274 34.91 176.65 78.23
N LYS A 275 35.97 176.35 79.01
CA LYS A 275 36.61 175.03 79.05
C LYS A 275 35.66 173.92 79.54
N LYS A 276 34.72 174.23 80.44
CA LYS A 276 33.64 173.31 80.84
C LYS A 276 32.62 173.07 79.72
N GLN A 277 32.23 174.11 78.99
CA GLN A 277 31.35 174.01 77.82
C GLN A 277 31.99 173.19 76.69
N GLU A 278 33.26 173.48 76.34
CA GLU A 278 34.06 172.72 75.38
C GLU A 278 34.25 171.25 75.81
N SER A 279 34.43 170.98 77.11
CA SER A 279 34.51 169.62 77.64
C SER A 279 33.17 168.89 77.61
N PHE A 280 32.05 169.59 77.84
CA PHE A 280 30.71 169.01 77.73
C PHE A 280 30.35 168.69 76.28
N GLN A 281 30.65 169.59 75.34
CA GLN A 281 30.45 169.36 73.91
C GLN A 281 31.28 168.18 73.39
N ARG A 282 32.54 168.03 73.85
CA ARG A 282 33.35 166.84 73.54
C ARG A 282 32.76 165.56 74.11
N LEU A 283 32.38 165.53 75.39
CA LEU A 283 31.74 164.36 76.01
C LEU A 283 30.39 164.01 75.36
N GLN A 284 29.63 165.01 74.89
CA GLN A 284 28.41 164.78 74.11
C GLN A 284 28.73 164.16 72.75
N GLY A 285 29.71 164.71 72.01
CA GLY A 285 30.15 164.14 70.72
C GLY A 285 30.73 162.73 70.86
N GLU A 286 31.50 162.46 71.92
CA GLU A 286 32.02 161.13 72.27
C GLU A 286 30.88 160.15 72.59
N LYS A 287 29.87 160.57 73.37
CA LYS A 287 28.67 159.78 73.65
C LYS A 287 27.87 159.47 72.38
N GLU A 288 27.66 160.47 71.51
CA GLU A 288 26.93 160.31 70.26
C GLU A 288 27.69 159.42 69.26
N ALA A 289 29.02 159.56 69.18
CA ALA A 289 29.88 158.67 68.42
C ALA A 289 29.84 157.22 68.93
N LEU A 290 29.95 156.99 70.24
CA LEU A 290 29.84 155.65 70.84
C LEU A 290 28.45 155.05 70.67
N TYR A 291 27.39 155.84 70.72
CA TYR A 291 26.02 155.37 70.43
C TYR A 291 25.86 154.97 68.96
N ASN A 292 26.39 155.77 68.03
CA ASN A 292 26.34 155.47 66.59
C ASN A 292 27.21 154.26 66.20
N ASP A 293 28.39 154.10 66.82
CA ASP A 293 29.26 152.92 66.69
C ASP A 293 28.59 151.67 67.25
N SER A 294 27.99 151.75 68.45
CA SER A 294 27.23 150.65 69.05
C SER A 294 26.03 150.24 68.19
N ARG A 295 25.32 151.23 67.62
CA ARG A 295 24.20 150.99 66.70
C ARG A 295 24.66 150.32 65.41
N THR A 296 25.69 150.85 64.76
CA THR A 296 26.28 150.26 63.54
C THR A 296 26.71 148.81 63.79
N LYS A 297 27.32 148.52 64.93
CA LYS A 297 27.71 147.15 65.32
C LYS A 297 26.52 146.22 65.54
N ILE A 298 25.42 146.72 66.12
CA ILE A 298 24.16 145.95 66.24
C ILE A 298 23.57 145.68 64.85
N ASP A 299 23.53 146.69 63.98
CA ASP A 299 22.99 146.59 62.62
C ASP A 299 23.85 145.64 61.76
N GLU A 300 25.18 145.68 61.86
CA GLU A 300 26.10 144.69 61.26
C GLU A 300 25.86 143.27 61.79
N ILE A 301 25.72 143.08 63.10
CA ILE A 301 25.46 141.76 63.70
C ILE A 301 24.10 141.23 63.23
N ASN A 302 23.10 142.08 63.09
CA ASN A 302 21.79 141.71 62.55
C ASN A 302 21.86 141.35 61.07
N GLN A 303 22.59 142.13 60.25
CA GLN A 303 22.80 141.82 58.83
C GLN A 303 23.53 140.48 58.65
N ARG A 304 24.61 140.22 59.41
CA ARG A 304 25.33 138.93 59.35
C ARG A 304 24.42 137.76 59.74
N LYS A 305 23.60 137.90 60.80
CA LYS A 305 22.60 136.89 61.17
C LYS A 305 21.56 136.67 60.07
N GLU A 306 21.08 137.73 59.42
CA GLU A 306 20.17 137.62 58.28
C GLU A 306 20.83 136.90 57.09
N GLU A 307 22.10 137.19 56.79
CA GLU A 307 22.86 136.54 55.71
C GLU A 307 23.14 135.08 56.03
N GLU A 308 23.49 134.74 57.27
CA GLU A 308 23.59 133.36 57.77
C GLU A 308 22.26 132.63 57.66
N VAL A 309 21.14 133.24 58.07
CA VAL A 309 19.79 132.65 57.94
C VAL A 309 19.39 132.48 56.47
N LYS A 310 19.72 133.42 55.59
CA LYS A 310 19.48 133.31 54.13
C LYS A 310 20.33 132.17 53.54
N ALA A 311 21.59 132.03 53.93
CA ALA A 311 22.47 130.95 53.50
C ALA A 311 22.01 129.57 54.02
N LEU A 312 21.59 129.48 55.28
CA LEU A 312 21.04 128.27 55.88
C LEU A 312 19.71 127.88 55.22
N ASN A 313 18.79 128.82 54.99
CA ASN A 313 17.55 128.56 54.25
C ASN A 313 17.82 128.07 52.82
N THR A 314 18.78 128.68 52.12
CA THR A 314 19.20 128.24 50.77
C THR A 314 19.78 126.82 50.81
N ARG A 315 20.57 126.49 51.83
CA ARG A 315 21.12 125.14 52.05
C ARG A 315 20.01 124.12 52.40
N ILE A 316 19.01 124.50 53.19
CA ILE A 316 17.84 123.67 53.52
C ILE A 316 17.00 123.41 52.26
N GLN A 317 16.70 124.44 51.48
CA GLN A 317 15.98 124.29 50.20
C GLN A 317 16.73 123.39 49.22
N LYS A 318 18.06 123.53 49.11
CA LYS A 318 18.87 122.62 48.30
C LYS A 318 18.82 121.18 48.83
N LEU A 319 19.01 120.96 50.12
CA LEU A 319 18.93 119.61 50.71
C LEU A 319 17.54 118.99 50.57
N GLN A 320 16.46 119.79 50.61
CA GLN A 320 15.10 119.34 50.31
C GLN A 320 14.96 118.94 48.84
N SER A 321 15.49 119.75 47.91
CA SER A 321 15.51 119.43 46.47
C SER A 321 16.29 118.14 46.20
N ASP A 322 17.52 118.04 46.72
CA ASP A 322 18.40 116.87 46.57
C ASP A 322 17.74 115.61 47.19
N LEU A 323 17.05 115.74 48.33
CA LEU A 323 16.27 114.66 48.95
C LEU A 323 15.05 114.25 48.10
N THR A 324 14.31 115.20 47.51
CA THR A 324 13.19 114.87 46.62
C THR A 324 13.66 114.16 45.34
N ALA A 325 14.79 114.60 44.77
CA ALA A 325 15.41 113.93 43.62
C ALA A 325 15.89 112.51 43.97
N ALA A 326 16.56 112.32 45.12
CA ALA A 326 16.99 111.01 45.59
C ALA A 326 15.78 110.08 45.85
N ASN A 327 14.70 110.58 46.43
CA ASN A 327 13.46 109.82 46.64
C ASN A 327 12.80 109.42 45.31
N GLN A 328 12.77 110.32 44.32
CA GLN A 328 12.24 110.05 42.98
C GLN A 328 13.04 108.95 42.27
N VAL A 329 14.37 109.06 42.23
CA VAL A 329 15.25 108.02 41.66
C VAL A 329 15.10 106.69 42.42
N THR A 330 14.91 106.73 43.74
CA THR A 330 14.65 105.50 44.53
C THR A 330 13.27 104.89 44.23
N ALA A 331 12.26 105.68 43.88
CA ALA A 331 10.97 105.18 43.43
C ALA A 331 11.06 104.54 42.03
N GLU A 332 11.72 105.21 41.09
CA GLU A 332 11.97 104.70 39.73
C GLU A 332 12.77 103.39 39.74
N LEU A 333 13.80 103.27 40.58
CA LEU A 333 14.56 102.03 40.75
C LEU A 333 13.71 100.91 41.36
N ARG A 334 12.78 101.21 42.28
CA ARG A 334 11.84 100.20 42.81
C ARG A 334 10.86 99.73 41.74
N GLU A 335 10.34 100.63 40.92
CA GLU A 335 9.43 100.28 39.83
C GLU A 335 10.13 99.45 38.75
N GLN A 336 11.36 99.81 38.36
CA GLN A 336 12.19 99.00 37.44
C GLN A 336 12.51 97.62 38.00
N LEU A 337 12.81 97.50 39.30
CA LEU A 337 13.00 96.21 39.96
C LEU A 337 11.70 95.38 39.96
N GLN A 338 10.56 95.97 40.28
CA GLN A 338 9.26 95.28 40.24
C GLN A 338 8.82 94.88 38.82
N SER A 339 9.18 95.65 37.78
CA SER A 339 8.95 95.25 36.38
C SER A 339 9.78 94.02 36.05
N ARG A 340 11.09 94.06 36.33
CA ARG A 340 12.00 92.92 36.10
C ARG A 340 11.63 91.68 36.90
N GLU A 341 11.19 91.85 38.15
CA GLU A 341 10.70 90.76 38.99
C GLU A 341 9.51 90.06 38.33
N LYS A 342 8.49 90.81 37.87
CA LYS A 342 7.35 90.28 37.11
C LYS A 342 7.74 89.67 35.76
N GLU A 343 8.67 90.28 35.03
CA GLU A 343 9.21 89.73 33.78
C GLU A 343 9.92 88.39 34.02
N HIS A 344 10.69 88.26 35.11
CA HIS A 344 11.33 87.02 35.52
C HIS A 344 10.32 85.98 36.02
N GLU A 345 9.30 86.36 36.79
CA GLU A 345 8.20 85.46 37.19
C GLU A 345 7.45 84.91 35.97
N LEU A 346 7.11 85.76 35.00
CA LEU A 346 6.45 85.37 33.76
C LEU A 346 7.34 84.47 32.89
N ALA A 347 8.64 84.75 32.81
CA ALA A 347 9.60 83.90 32.11
C ALA A 347 9.73 82.52 32.79
N VAL A 348 9.86 82.47 34.11
CA VAL A 348 9.92 81.21 34.89
C VAL A 348 8.61 80.43 34.76
N HIS A 349 7.45 81.08 34.80
CA HIS A 349 6.16 80.42 34.61
C HIS A 349 6.00 79.87 33.18
N THR A 350 6.44 80.63 32.17
CA THR A 350 6.44 80.19 30.76
C THR A 350 7.36 78.99 30.54
N LEU A 351 8.60 79.03 31.06
CA LEU A 351 9.53 77.91 31.01
C LEU A 351 8.99 76.68 31.75
N LYS A 352 8.37 76.86 32.93
CA LYS A 352 7.72 75.78 33.67
C LYS A 352 6.59 75.12 32.88
N ASN A 353 5.77 75.91 32.19
CA ASN A 353 4.68 75.40 31.35
C ASN A 353 5.22 74.70 30.08
N GLN A 354 6.31 75.20 29.49
CA GLN A 354 7.02 74.53 28.39
C GLN A 354 7.59 73.17 28.84
N ILE A 355 8.33 73.13 29.96
CA ILE A 355 8.87 71.89 30.55
C ILE A 355 7.75 70.90 30.87
N GLN A 356 6.65 71.36 31.46
CA GLN A 356 5.50 70.50 31.75
C GLN A 356 4.83 69.96 30.46
N THR A 357 4.79 70.76 29.39
CA THR A 357 4.26 70.34 28.09
C THR A 357 5.15 69.29 27.43
N VAL A 358 6.47 69.55 27.34
CA VAL A 358 7.46 68.62 26.78
C VAL A 358 7.47 67.31 27.57
N LYS A 359 7.51 67.37 28.90
CA LYS A 359 7.41 66.19 29.77
C LYS A 359 6.14 65.37 29.53
N THR A 360 5.01 66.03 29.25
CA THR A 360 3.74 65.34 28.96
C THR A 360 3.78 64.69 27.57
N GLN A 361 4.40 65.34 26.58
CA GLN A 361 4.63 64.79 25.24
C GLN A 361 5.59 63.59 25.26
N GLU A 362 6.69 63.68 26.00
CA GLU A 362 7.64 62.58 26.21
C GLU A 362 6.99 61.39 26.94
N MET A 363 6.22 61.63 28.00
CA MET A 363 5.47 60.58 28.69
C MET A 363 4.43 59.90 27.78
N ASN A 364 3.76 60.65 26.91
CA ASN A 364 2.82 60.06 25.94
C ASN A 364 3.55 59.24 24.88
N LEU A 365 4.66 59.75 24.31
CA LEU A 365 5.46 59.04 23.34
C LEU A 365 6.07 57.74 23.91
N LEU A 366 6.56 57.78 25.16
CA LEU A 366 7.04 56.59 25.86
C LEU A 366 5.92 55.58 26.12
N ARG A 367 4.71 56.04 26.47
CA ARG A 367 3.53 55.17 26.62
C ARG A 367 3.13 54.53 25.29
N GLU A 368 3.09 55.30 24.20
CA GLU A 368 2.77 54.81 22.85
C GLU A 368 3.82 53.80 22.36
N GLN A 369 5.11 54.05 22.61
CA GLN A 369 6.18 53.08 22.34
C GLN A 369 6.05 51.82 23.19
N GLN A 370 5.70 51.93 24.47
CA GLN A 370 5.50 50.79 25.35
C GLN A 370 4.25 49.96 24.96
N GLU A 371 3.17 50.61 24.56
CA GLU A 371 1.96 49.97 24.03
C GLU A 371 2.25 49.24 22.70
N ALA A 372 3.00 49.87 21.79
CA ALA A 372 3.46 49.25 20.55
C ALA A 372 4.36 48.02 20.79
N LEU A 373 5.39 48.14 21.65
CA LEU A 373 6.28 47.01 21.98
C LEU A 373 5.51 45.85 22.64
N THR A 374 4.52 46.17 23.47
CA THR A 374 3.66 45.15 24.11
C THR A 374 2.79 44.44 23.07
N ALA A 375 2.24 45.18 22.10
CA ALA A 375 1.48 44.60 20.99
C ALA A 375 2.36 43.71 20.10
N GLU A 376 3.58 44.13 19.74
CA GLU A 376 4.53 43.30 18.99
C GLU A 376 4.91 42.02 19.76
N LEU A 377 5.23 42.13 21.05
CA LEU A 377 5.55 40.96 21.90
C LEU A 377 4.36 40.00 22.01
N GLN A 378 3.13 40.51 22.07
CA GLN A 378 1.92 39.67 22.11
C GLN A 378 1.61 39.05 20.74
N GLN A 379 1.82 39.76 19.63
CA GLN A 379 1.76 39.19 18.29
C GLN A 379 2.78 38.06 18.12
N ARG A 380 4.04 38.26 18.52
CA ARG A 380 5.09 37.23 18.44
C ARG A 380 4.77 35.99 19.29
N ARG A 381 4.10 36.14 20.43
CA ARG A 381 3.59 35.01 21.22
C ARG A 381 2.50 34.22 20.47
N VAL A 382 1.52 34.91 19.87
CA VAL A 382 0.47 34.26 19.07
C VAL A 382 1.05 33.58 17.81
N GLU A 383 2.02 34.19 17.15
CA GLU A 383 2.77 33.56 16.05
C GLU A 383 3.53 32.31 16.52
N GLN A 384 4.21 32.38 17.67
CA GLN A 384 4.91 31.23 18.27
C GLN A 384 3.95 30.10 18.65
N GLU A 385 2.81 30.41 19.27
CA GLU A 385 1.77 29.45 19.63
C GLU A 385 1.15 28.79 18.38
N SER A 386 0.90 29.57 17.32
CA SER A 386 0.43 29.04 16.04
C SER A 386 1.47 28.15 15.34
N LEU A 387 2.76 28.46 15.44
CA LEU A 387 3.83 27.64 14.87
C LEU A 387 4.06 26.35 15.67
N LEU A 388 3.87 26.39 17.00
CA LEU A 388 3.89 25.19 17.84
C LEU A 388 2.70 24.27 17.53
N ALA A 389 1.49 24.81 17.36
CA ALA A 389 0.33 24.03 16.93
C ALA A 389 0.56 23.36 15.55
N GLN A 390 1.09 24.12 14.58
CA GLN A 390 1.42 23.57 13.25
C GLN A 390 2.52 22.49 13.31
N ARG A 391 3.50 22.61 14.22
CA ARG A 391 4.46 21.53 14.48
C ARG A 391 3.75 20.29 15.01
N ASP A 392 2.90 20.44 16.02
CA ASP A 392 2.25 19.30 16.68
C ASP A 392 1.25 18.58 15.75
N ASP A 393 0.59 19.31 14.84
CA ASP A 393 -0.19 18.75 13.73
C ASP A 393 0.68 17.96 12.74
N LEU A 394 1.88 18.46 12.40
CA LEU A 394 2.82 17.80 11.48
C LEU A 394 3.49 16.58 12.11
N ASP A 395 3.87 16.65 13.39
CA ASP A 395 4.41 15.51 14.15
C ASP A 395 3.34 14.41 14.29
N SER A 396 2.07 14.79 14.47
CA SER A 396 0.93 13.85 14.47
C SER A 396 0.76 13.17 13.11
N GLN A 397 0.76 13.93 12.01
CA GLN A 397 0.71 13.38 10.63
C GLN A 397 1.92 12.48 10.32
N LEU A 398 3.12 12.84 10.79
CA LEU A 398 4.32 12.03 10.65
C LEU A 398 4.21 10.73 11.46
N GLN A 399 3.65 10.78 12.68
CA GLN A 399 3.41 9.61 13.50
C GLN A 399 2.38 8.66 12.85
N GLU A 400 1.25 9.18 12.36
CA GLU A 400 0.25 8.40 11.62
C GLU A 400 0.83 7.77 10.35
N SER A 401 1.58 8.54 9.56
CA SER A 401 2.32 8.04 8.38
C SER A 401 3.32 6.95 8.77
N SER A 402 4.06 7.11 9.87
CA SER A 402 5.00 6.08 10.35
C SER A 402 4.29 4.80 10.79
N PHE A 403 3.09 4.90 11.36
CA PHE A 403 2.26 3.77 11.77
C PHE A 403 1.67 3.05 10.54
N ALA A 404 1.15 3.79 9.57
CA ALA A 404 0.67 3.24 8.29
C ALA A 404 1.80 2.51 7.54
N ASN A 405 3.00 3.12 7.44
CA ASN A 405 4.17 2.48 6.84
C ASN A 405 4.61 1.23 7.61
N ARG A 406 4.58 1.25 8.95
CA ARG A 406 4.89 0.06 9.77
C ARG A 406 3.90 -1.08 9.50
N LYS A 407 2.61 -0.78 9.43
CA LYS A 407 1.56 -1.77 9.12
C LYS A 407 1.70 -2.33 7.69
N LEU A 408 2.04 -1.50 6.71
CA LEU A 408 2.31 -1.95 5.34
C LEU A 408 3.56 -2.84 5.25
N LEU A 409 4.60 -2.55 6.04
CA LEU A 409 5.77 -3.42 6.17
C LEU A 409 5.44 -4.76 6.84
N GLU A 410 4.60 -4.73 7.89
CA GLU A 410 4.09 -5.92 8.57
C GLU A 410 3.33 -6.83 7.60
N GLN A 411 2.33 -6.28 6.90
CA GLN A 411 1.60 -6.98 5.83
C GLN A 411 2.51 -7.51 4.71
N LEU A 412 3.51 -6.76 4.28
CA LEU A 412 4.48 -7.20 3.26
C LEU A 412 5.33 -8.39 3.75
N THR A 413 5.61 -8.47 5.05
CA THR A 413 6.31 -9.61 5.67
C THR A 413 5.41 -10.81 5.93
N GLU A 414 4.11 -10.60 6.16
CA GLU A 414 3.09 -11.67 6.20
C GLU A 414 2.91 -12.30 4.81
N GLU A 415 2.63 -11.51 3.79
CA GLU A 415 2.56 -11.93 2.36
C GLU A 415 3.85 -12.63 1.91
N GLY A 416 5.02 -12.16 2.38
CA GLY A 416 6.30 -12.82 2.15
C GLY A 416 6.36 -14.23 2.73
N GLN A 417 5.89 -14.42 3.97
CA GLN A 417 5.84 -15.73 4.63
C GLN A 417 4.80 -16.66 4.00
N GLU A 418 3.62 -16.16 3.63
CA GLU A 418 2.60 -16.95 2.92
C GLU A 418 3.10 -17.41 1.55
N LYS A 419 3.75 -16.53 0.79
CA LYS A 419 4.40 -16.88 -0.48
C LYS A 419 5.44 -17.99 -0.30
N GLU A 420 6.29 -17.92 0.71
CA GLU A 420 7.25 -19.00 0.98
C GLU A 420 6.56 -20.31 1.39
N LYS A 421 5.47 -20.24 2.18
CA LYS A 421 4.66 -21.40 2.56
C LYS A 421 4.05 -22.08 1.33
N LEU A 422 3.42 -21.31 0.45
CA LEU A 422 2.85 -21.80 -0.81
C LEU A 422 3.92 -22.39 -1.75
N LEU A 423 5.14 -21.83 -1.77
CA LEU A 423 6.27 -22.41 -2.52
C LEU A 423 6.70 -23.78 -1.96
N ARG A 424 6.73 -23.95 -0.62
CA ARG A 424 7.02 -25.24 0.02
C ARG A 424 5.94 -26.28 -0.31
N GLU A 425 4.67 -25.92 -0.15
CA GLU A 425 3.51 -26.77 -0.48
C GLU A 425 3.51 -27.18 -1.97
N LEU A 426 3.83 -26.24 -2.88
CA LEU A 426 3.96 -26.50 -4.31
C LEU A 426 5.11 -27.49 -4.61
N ASP A 427 6.26 -27.36 -3.96
CA ASP A 427 7.38 -28.29 -4.15
C ASP A 427 7.13 -29.68 -3.54
N GLU A 428 6.34 -29.79 -2.48
CA GLU A 428 5.85 -31.06 -1.96
C GLU A 428 4.82 -31.72 -2.90
N ALA A 429 3.95 -30.91 -3.52
CA ALA A 429 3.04 -31.37 -4.57
C ALA A 429 3.81 -31.86 -5.80
N LYS A 430 4.86 -31.15 -6.26
CA LYS A 430 5.76 -31.59 -7.35
C LYS A 430 6.43 -32.93 -7.01
N LYS A 431 7.09 -33.04 -5.86
CA LYS A 431 7.73 -34.30 -5.40
C LYS A 431 6.74 -35.46 -5.34
N THR A 432 5.47 -35.19 -5.02
CA THR A 432 4.40 -36.19 -4.98
C THR A 432 3.93 -36.58 -6.39
N ALA A 433 3.85 -35.62 -7.32
CA ALA A 433 3.55 -35.87 -8.73
C ALA A 433 4.70 -36.64 -9.42
N GLU A 434 5.95 -36.31 -9.14
CA GLU A 434 7.15 -37.00 -9.63
C GLU A 434 7.17 -38.47 -9.16
N LYS A 435 6.89 -38.73 -7.88
CA LYS A 435 6.74 -40.11 -7.35
C LYS A 435 5.62 -40.89 -8.06
N ARG A 436 4.46 -40.26 -8.29
CA ARG A 436 3.35 -40.87 -9.05
C ARG A 436 3.74 -41.15 -10.50
N LYS A 437 4.47 -40.23 -11.15
CA LYS A 437 4.99 -40.43 -12.51
C LYS A 437 5.95 -41.61 -12.55
N ALA A 438 6.93 -41.67 -11.64
CA ALA A 438 7.87 -42.78 -11.55
C ALA A 438 7.15 -44.14 -11.38
N MET A 439 6.15 -44.23 -10.50
CA MET A 439 5.33 -45.45 -10.34
C MET A 439 4.55 -45.82 -11.62
N LEU A 440 4.09 -44.85 -12.40
CA LEU A 440 3.41 -45.09 -13.68
C LEU A 440 4.40 -45.50 -14.78
N ASP A 441 5.60 -44.90 -14.81
CA ASP A 441 6.69 -45.26 -15.72
C ASP A 441 7.17 -46.70 -15.42
N ASP A 442 7.37 -47.05 -14.14
CA ASP A 442 7.72 -48.41 -13.68
C ASP A 442 6.63 -49.44 -14.07
N MET A 443 5.35 -49.12 -13.83
CA MET A 443 4.23 -50.00 -14.21
C MET A 443 4.12 -50.15 -15.74
N ALA A 444 4.43 -49.09 -16.51
CA ALA A 444 4.50 -49.16 -17.96
C ALA A 444 5.70 -49.97 -18.46
N ILE A 445 6.83 -49.95 -17.76
CA ILE A 445 7.98 -50.83 -18.03
C ILE A 445 7.60 -52.29 -17.76
N GLN A 446 6.97 -52.58 -16.60
CA GLN A 446 6.49 -53.93 -16.25
C GLN A 446 5.51 -54.48 -17.30
N LEU A 447 4.47 -53.72 -17.65
CA LEU A 447 3.49 -54.14 -18.68
C LEU A 447 4.12 -54.34 -20.07
N ASN A 448 5.19 -53.62 -20.42
CA ASN A 448 5.91 -53.85 -21.67
C ASN A 448 6.85 -55.07 -21.59
N GLN A 449 7.41 -55.37 -20.41
CA GLN A 449 8.20 -56.57 -20.16
C GLN A 449 7.30 -57.82 -20.22
N GLU A 450 6.21 -57.88 -19.45
CA GLU A 450 5.24 -58.99 -19.48
C GLU A 450 4.71 -59.25 -20.90
N LYS A 451 4.44 -58.19 -21.66
CA LYS A 451 4.04 -58.26 -23.08
C LYS A 451 5.15 -58.77 -23.99
N SER A 452 6.42 -58.51 -23.67
CA SER A 452 7.57 -59.10 -24.37
C SER A 452 7.70 -60.59 -24.05
N ASP A 453 7.65 -60.94 -22.77
CA ASP A 453 7.77 -62.32 -22.26
C ASP A 453 6.62 -63.20 -22.81
N HIS A 454 5.39 -62.68 -22.83
CA HIS A 454 4.26 -63.33 -23.49
C HIS A 454 4.44 -63.47 -25.00
N LYS A 455 5.07 -62.50 -25.68
CA LYS A 455 5.35 -62.58 -27.12
C LYS A 455 6.45 -63.61 -27.42
N GLU A 456 7.44 -63.73 -26.55
CA GLU A 456 8.50 -64.75 -26.60
C GLU A 456 7.90 -66.14 -26.36
N ALA A 457 7.16 -66.34 -25.27
CA ALA A 457 6.46 -67.60 -24.98
C ALA A 457 5.46 -68.01 -26.08
N LEU A 458 4.75 -67.06 -26.72
CA LEU A 458 3.90 -67.31 -27.89
C LEU A 458 4.69 -67.62 -29.16
N SER A 459 5.98 -67.26 -29.24
CA SER A 459 6.87 -67.60 -30.35
C SER A 459 7.48 -69.00 -30.12
N ASP A 460 7.91 -69.29 -28.89
CA ASP A 460 8.38 -70.62 -28.49
C ASP A 460 7.29 -71.69 -28.61
N LEU A 461 6.05 -71.39 -28.19
CA LEU A 461 4.93 -72.31 -28.34
C LEU A 461 4.60 -72.59 -29.82
N LYS A 462 4.75 -71.59 -30.71
CA LYS A 462 4.63 -71.80 -32.16
C LYS A 462 5.77 -72.64 -32.71
N LEU A 463 7.01 -72.40 -32.27
CA LEU A 463 8.19 -73.16 -32.68
C LEU A 463 8.11 -74.62 -32.19
N GLN A 464 7.61 -74.85 -30.97
CA GLN A 464 7.30 -76.18 -30.47
C GLN A 464 6.21 -76.85 -31.30
N HIS A 465 5.11 -76.15 -31.59
CA HIS A 465 4.03 -76.70 -32.42
C HIS A 465 4.50 -77.04 -33.84
N GLU A 466 5.30 -76.17 -34.48
CA GLU A 466 5.92 -76.44 -35.78
C GLU A 466 6.84 -77.66 -35.73
N LYS A 467 7.68 -77.77 -34.69
CA LYS A 467 8.54 -78.94 -34.43
C LYS A 467 7.73 -80.22 -34.19
N GLU A 468 6.59 -80.15 -33.52
CA GLU A 468 5.67 -81.27 -33.32
C GLU A 468 4.97 -81.68 -34.61
N VAL A 469 4.50 -80.72 -35.43
CA VAL A 469 3.92 -80.95 -36.76
C VAL A 469 4.95 -81.59 -37.69
N LEU A 470 6.20 -81.10 -37.71
CA LEU A 470 7.31 -81.72 -38.43
C LEU A 470 7.62 -83.12 -37.90
N GLY A 471 7.54 -83.36 -36.59
CA GLY A 471 7.68 -84.68 -35.98
C GLY A 471 6.55 -85.66 -36.32
N VAL A 472 5.30 -85.18 -36.39
CA VAL A 472 4.14 -85.94 -36.89
C VAL A 472 4.32 -86.27 -38.37
N ARG A 473 4.70 -85.29 -39.19
CA ARG A 473 5.01 -85.48 -40.61
C ARG A 473 6.13 -86.49 -40.82
N ALA A 474 7.23 -86.40 -40.07
CA ALA A 474 8.35 -87.35 -40.15
C ALA A 474 7.95 -88.77 -39.73
N ARG A 475 7.01 -88.93 -38.77
CA ARG A 475 6.41 -90.23 -38.43
C ARG A 475 5.59 -90.78 -39.60
N TYR A 476 4.68 -90.00 -40.18
CA TYR A 476 3.92 -90.43 -41.36
C TYR A 476 4.81 -90.72 -42.58
N GLU A 477 5.86 -89.93 -42.84
CA GLU A 477 6.80 -90.20 -43.93
C GLU A 477 7.69 -91.43 -43.69
N LYS A 478 7.83 -91.88 -42.43
CA LYS A 478 8.48 -93.16 -42.09
C LYS A 478 7.50 -94.31 -42.22
N GLU A 479 6.27 -94.15 -41.75
CA GLU A 479 5.20 -95.15 -41.85
C GLU A 479 4.83 -95.43 -43.32
N LEU A 480 4.67 -94.39 -44.13
CA LEU A 480 4.49 -94.51 -45.58
C LEU A 480 5.66 -95.23 -46.25
N ARG A 481 6.90 -94.99 -45.81
CA ARG A 481 8.07 -95.74 -46.31
C ARG A 481 8.01 -97.22 -45.92
N GLY A 482 7.75 -97.54 -44.66
CA GLY A 482 7.56 -98.91 -44.19
C GLY A 482 6.45 -99.64 -44.94
N LEU A 483 5.31 -98.99 -45.17
CA LEU A 483 4.21 -99.54 -45.98
C LEU A 483 4.61 -99.76 -47.45
N HIS A 484 5.47 -98.92 -48.04
CA HIS A 484 6.00 -99.16 -49.39
C HIS A 484 7.05 -100.29 -49.39
N GLU A 485 7.87 -100.42 -48.35
CA GLU A 485 8.86 -101.48 -48.19
C GLU A 485 8.19 -102.84 -47.99
N ASP A 486 7.19 -102.94 -47.12
CA ASP A 486 6.39 -104.17 -46.92
C ASP A 486 5.50 -104.48 -48.14
N LYS A 487 4.92 -103.47 -48.80
CA LYS A 487 4.23 -103.68 -50.08
C LYS A 487 5.19 -104.24 -51.12
N ASN A 488 6.36 -103.64 -51.33
CA ASN A 488 7.36 -104.12 -52.29
C ASN A 488 7.80 -105.55 -51.96
N ARG A 489 8.01 -105.87 -50.67
CA ARG A 489 8.35 -107.22 -50.21
C ARG A 489 7.24 -108.24 -50.50
N SER A 490 5.98 -107.89 -50.25
CA SER A 490 4.83 -108.74 -50.64
C SER A 490 4.69 -108.87 -52.18
N GLU A 491 5.03 -107.83 -52.93
CA GLU A 491 5.04 -107.83 -54.41
C GLU A 491 6.20 -108.70 -54.95
N GLU A 492 7.32 -108.77 -54.25
CA GLU A 492 8.46 -109.66 -54.52
C GLU A 492 8.18 -111.12 -54.12
N GLU A 493 7.49 -111.35 -53.02
CA GLU A 493 6.96 -112.66 -52.60
C GLU A 493 5.93 -113.19 -53.62
N ILE A 494 4.99 -112.35 -54.08
CA ILE A 494 4.06 -112.71 -55.17
C ILE A 494 4.81 -112.93 -56.50
N ARG A 495 5.84 -112.13 -56.82
CA ARG A 495 6.73 -112.39 -57.97
C ARG A 495 7.51 -113.69 -57.83
N GLN A 496 7.83 -114.14 -56.61
CA GLN A 496 8.50 -115.42 -56.34
C GLN A 496 7.51 -116.57 -56.56
N GLN A 497 6.34 -116.51 -55.91
CA GLN A 497 5.25 -117.47 -56.12
C GLN A 497 4.88 -117.61 -57.60
N LEU A 498 4.80 -116.49 -58.35
CA LEU A 498 4.54 -116.51 -59.80
C LEU A 498 5.70 -117.11 -60.62
N ARG A 499 6.94 -117.06 -60.15
CA ARG A 499 8.09 -117.74 -60.78
C ARG A 499 8.09 -119.23 -60.45
N ASP A 500 7.71 -119.60 -59.24
CA ASP A 500 7.60 -120.99 -58.78
C ASP A 500 6.42 -121.70 -59.46
N GLU A 501 5.27 -121.04 -59.60
CA GLU A 501 4.13 -121.54 -60.39
C GLU A 501 4.46 -121.65 -61.89
N LYS A 502 5.27 -120.74 -62.43
CA LYS A 502 5.79 -120.88 -63.81
C LYS A 502 6.79 -122.03 -63.94
N ALA A 503 7.52 -122.39 -62.88
CA ALA A 503 8.34 -123.60 -62.87
C ALA A 503 7.45 -124.86 -62.83
N ARG A 504 6.43 -124.90 -61.96
CA ARG A 504 5.42 -125.97 -61.91
C ARG A 504 4.66 -126.13 -63.23
N THR A 505 4.36 -125.03 -63.91
CA THR A 505 3.73 -125.04 -65.23
C THR A 505 4.65 -125.68 -66.27
N LYS A 506 5.96 -125.39 -66.23
CA LYS A 506 6.96 -126.06 -67.10
C LYS A 506 7.17 -127.53 -66.77
N GLU A 507 7.10 -127.90 -65.49
CA GLU A 507 7.12 -129.31 -65.06
C GLU A 507 5.86 -130.04 -65.59
N LEU A 508 4.69 -129.41 -65.52
CA LEU A 508 3.45 -129.89 -66.12
C LEU A 508 3.51 -129.96 -67.65
N GLU A 509 4.11 -128.98 -68.33
CA GLU A 509 4.39 -129.01 -69.78
C GLU A 509 5.31 -130.20 -70.14
N GLY A 510 6.33 -130.49 -69.32
CA GLY A 510 7.18 -131.68 -69.48
C GLY A 510 6.43 -133.00 -69.23
N VAL A 511 5.47 -133.02 -68.30
CA VAL A 511 4.56 -134.17 -68.11
C VAL A 511 3.58 -134.31 -69.27
N LEU A 512 3.07 -133.20 -69.83
CA LEU A 512 2.21 -133.21 -71.03
C LEU A 512 2.97 -133.74 -72.25
N GLN A 513 4.22 -133.33 -72.48
CA GLN A 513 5.08 -133.94 -73.52
C GLN A 513 5.26 -135.45 -73.29
N ARG A 514 5.36 -135.89 -72.03
CA ARG A 514 5.40 -137.33 -71.68
C ARG A 514 4.08 -138.06 -72.01
N VAL A 515 2.94 -137.39 -71.87
CA VAL A 515 1.62 -137.92 -72.24
C VAL A 515 1.48 -137.95 -73.77
N GLU A 516 1.97 -136.94 -74.50
CA GLU A 516 1.99 -136.90 -75.96
C GLU A 516 2.88 -138.01 -76.55
N GLU A 517 4.08 -138.24 -75.99
CA GLU A 517 4.95 -139.38 -76.33
C GLU A 517 4.22 -140.72 -76.17
N LEU A 518 3.50 -140.91 -75.06
CA LEU A 518 2.74 -142.12 -74.78
C LEU A 518 1.51 -142.26 -75.69
N GLN A 519 0.80 -141.17 -76.01
CA GLN A 519 -0.32 -141.18 -76.96
C GLN A 519 0.14 -141.53 -78.38
N ALA A 520 1.28 -141.00 -78.84
CA ALA A 520 1.88 -141.41 -80.10
C ALA A 520 2.25 -142.91 -80.11
N GLN A 521 2.68 -143.45 -78.98
CA GLN A 521 2.96 -144.88 -78.81
C GLN A 521 1.69 -145.73 -78.87
N VAL A 522 0.57 -145.26 -78.31
CA VAL A 522 -0.75 -145.92 -78.42
C VAL A 522 -1.27 -145.89 -79.87
N LEU A 523 -1.22 -144.75 -80.55
CA LEU A 523 -1.62 -144.63 -81.96
C LEU A 523 -0.81 -145.55 -82.88
N SER A 524 0.49 -145.75 -82.59
CA SER A 524 1.33 -146.73 -83.27
C SER A 524 0.85 -148.18 -83.07
N MET A 525 0.43 -148.53 -81.86
CA MET A 525 -0.13 -149.85 -81.55
C MET A 525 -1.50 -150.07 -82.24
N GLU A 526 -2.36 -149.05 -82.27
CA GLU A 526 -3.67 -149.11 -82.96
C GLU A 526 -3.52 -149.35 -84.47
N GLY A 527 -2.48 -148.80 -85.09
CA GLY A 527 -2.13 -149.09 -86.49
C GLY A 527 -1.92 -150.59 -86.78
N THR A 528 -1.44 -151.36 -85.81
CA THR A 528 -1.27 -152.82 -85.95
C THR A 528 -2.57 -153.61 -85.72
N LYS A 529 -3.48 -153.10 -84.87
CA LYS A 529 -4.79 -153.70 -84.57
C LYS A 529 -5.65 -153.84 -85.84
N GLY A 530 -5.69 -152.80 -86.66
CA GLY A 530 -6.44 -152.79 -87.92
C GLY A 530 -5.95 -153.77 -89.01
N TRP A 531 -4.80 -154.42 -88.83
CA TRP A 531 -4.37 -155.53 -89.71
C TRP A 531 -5.09 -156.84 -89.37
N PHE A 532 -5.27 -157.13 -88.08
CA PHE A 532 -5.97 -158.33 -87.62
C PHE A 532 -7.48 -158.27 -87.90
N GLU A 533 -8.11 -157.10 -87.71
CA GLU A 533 -9.57 -156.94 -87.85
C GLU A 533 -10.08 -157.22 -89.27
N ARG A 534 -9.35 -156.79 -90.31
CA ARG A 534 -9.71 -157.09 -91.72
C ARG A 534 -9.66 -158.59 -92.01
N ARG A 535 -8.63 -159.26 -91.49
CA ARG A 535 -8.31 -160.67 -91.72
C ARG A 535 -9.23 -161.63 -90.93
N LEU A 536 -9.89 -161.12 -89.89
CA LEU A 536 -11.02 -161.79 -89.24
C LEU A 536 -12.27 -161.68 -90.12
N LYS A 537 -12.60 -160.46 -90.59
CA LYS A 537 -13.82 -160.19 -91.35
C LYS A 537 -13.90 -160.93 -92.69
N GLU A 538 -12.77 -161.05 -93.42
CA GLU A 538 -12.68 -161.87 -94.64
C GLU A 538 -13.00 -163.37 -94.41
N ALA A 539 -12.81 -163.88 -93.18
CA ALA A 539 -13.16 -165.25 -92.83
C ALA A 539 -14.65 -165.40 -92.48
N GLU A 540 -15.25 -164.39 -91.86
CA GLU A 540 -16.67 -164.36 -91.47
C GLU A 540 -17.59 -164.31 -92.71
N GLU A 541 -17.34 -163.39 -93.65
CA GLU A 541 -18.14 -163.22 -94.87
C GLU A 541 -18.13 -164.49 -95.77
N ASN A 542 -17.03 -165.26 -95.74
CA ASN A 542 -16.87 -166.51 -96.51
C ASN A 542 -17.65 -167.71 -95.91
N ILE A 543 -17.91 -167.69 -94.61
CA ILE A 543 -18.73 -168.70 -93.92
C ILE A 543 -20.23 -168.39 -94.12
N GLU A 544 -20.60 -167.11 -94.01
CA GLU A 544 -21.99 -166.67 -94.18
C GLU A 544 -22.52 -167.00 -95.60
N LYS A 545 -21.73 -166.73 -96.64
CA LYS A 545 -22.10 -167.05 -98.04
C LYS A 545 -22.46 -168.53 -98.23
N LYS A 546 -21.61 -169.46 -97.78
CA LYS A 546 -21.85 -170.91 -97.92
C LYS A 546 -23.07 -171.39 -97.12
N THR A 547 -23.42 -170.67 -96.05
CA THR A 547 -24.58 -170.97 -95.21
C THR A 547 -25.89 -170.57 -95.92
N LEU A 548 -25.88 -169.50 -96.72
CA LEU A 548 -27.02 -169.13 -97.58
C LEU A 548 -27.27 -170.18 -98.67
N GLU A 549 -26.24 -170.58 -99.40
CA GLU A 549 -26.34 -171.50 -100.55
C GLU A 549 -27.05 -172.82 -100.16
N HIS A 550 -26.68 -173.43 -99.03
CA HIS A 550 -27.34 -174.64 -98.52
C HIS A 550 -28.79 -174.41 -98.03
N GLN A 551 -29.14 -173.20 -97.59
CA GLN A 551 -30.53 -172.90 -97.21
C GLN A 551 -31.46 -172.77 -98.41
N GLU A 552 -30.96 -172.43 -99.60
CA GLU A 552 -31.80 -172.27 -100.79
C GLU A 552 -32.15 -173.62 -101.42
N GLU A 553 -31.19 -174.56 -101.53
CA GLU A 553 -31.46 -175.93 -102.00
C GLU A 553 -32.51 -176.66 -101.14
N ILE A 554 -32.42 -176.53 -99.80
CA ILE A 554 -33.39 -177.13 -98.86
C ILE A 554 -34.80 -176.53 -99.04
N LYS A 555 -34.91 -175.21 -99.30
CA LYS A 555 -36.20 -174.55 -99.58
C LYS A 555 -36.79 -174.97 -100.93
N GLN A 556 -35.94 -175.32 -101.90
CA GLN A 556 -36.37 -175.73 -103.24
C GLN A 556 -36.97 -177.14 -103.21
N LEU A 557 -36.30 -178.10 -102.58
CA LEU A 557 -36.82 -179.47 -102.36
C LEU A 557 -38.12 -179.49 -101.53
N HIS A 558 -38.27 -178.60 -100.53
CA HIS A 558 -39.51 -178.50 -99.75
C HIS A 558 -40.73 -178.08 -100.60
N LYS A 559 -40.54 -177.25 -101.62
CA LYS A 559 -41.65 -176.77 -102.47
C LYS A 559 -42.22 -177.86 -103.36
N GLU A 560 -41.38 -178.68 -103.99
CA GLU A 560 -41.84 -179.78 -104.84
C GLU A 560 -42.63 -180.83 -104.03
N HIS A 561 -42.16 -181.16 -102.83
CA HIS A 561 -42.86 -182.10 -101.94
C HIS A 561 -44.19 -181.57 -101.40
N THR A 562 -44.36 -180.24 -101.30
CA THR A 562 -45.61 -179.62 -100.85
C THR A 562 -46.69 -179.67 -101.93
N LEU A 563 -46.34 -179.34 -103.18
CA LEU A 563 -47.28 -179.34 -104.31
C LEU A 563 -47.90 -180.73 -104.58
N GLN A 564 -47.12 -181.80 -104.44
CA GLN A 564 -47.61 -183.17 -104.60
C GLN A 564 -48.58 -183.62 -103.48
N LEU A 565 -48.52 -182.98 -102.31
CA LEU A 565 -49.46 -183.25 -101.22
C LEU A 565 -50.80 -182.54 -101.44
N GLU A 566 -50.78 -181.28 -101.89
CA GLU A 566 -52.02 -180.51 -102.13
C GLU A 566 -52.90 -181.13 -103.23
N GLU A 567 -52.31 -181.65 -104.30
CA GLU A 567 -53.04 -182.37 -105.36
C GLU A 567 -53.76 -183.62 -104.81
N LYS A 568 -53.10 -184.39 -103.94
CA LYS A 568 -53.70 -185.58 -103.29
C LYS A 568 -54.67 -185.24 -102.16
N GLN A 569 -54.54 -184.06 -101.56
CA GLN A 569 -55.51 -183.54 -100.60
C GLN A 569 -56.89 -183.34 -101.27
N SER A 570 -56.89 -182.74 -102.47
CA SER A 570 -58.10 -182.41 -103.24
C SER A 570 -58.91 -183.65 -103.66
N GLU A 571 -58.24 -184.71 -104.13
CA GLU A 571 -58.89 -186.00 -104.44
C GLU A 571 -59.64 -186.58 -103.23
N MET A 572 -59.09 -186.40 -102.02
CA MET A 572 -59.62 -187.00 -100.80
C MET A 572 -60.86 -186.26 -100.25
N GLU A 573 -61.03 -184.97 -100.58
CA GLU A 573 -62.22 -184.19 -100.21
C GLU A 573 -63.44 -184.52 -101.06
N GLY A 574 -63.24 -184.84 -102.35
CA GLY A 574 -64.33 -185.31 -103.23
C GLY A 574 -64.99 -186.62 -102.74
N VAL A 575 -64.20 -187.54 -102.18
CA VAL A 575 -64.71 -188.81 -101.61
C VAL A 575 -65.50 -188.58 -100.32
N LYS A 576 -65.09 -187.63 -99.46
CA LYS A 576 -65.79 -187.32 -98.21
C LYS A 576 -67.24 -186.86 -98.43
N GLN A 577 -67.52 -186.09 -99.49
CA GLN A 577 -68.87 -185.60 -99.76
C GLN A 577 -69.88 -186.72 -100.06
N GLN A 578 -69.43 -187.85 -100.61
CA GLN A 578 -70.30 -189.00 -100.88
C GLN A 578 -70.68 -189.79 -99.62
N LEU A 579 -69.89 -189.71 -98.54
CA LEU A 579 -70.15 -190.43 -97.29
C LEU A 579 -71.32 -189.82 -96.50
N VAL A 580 -71.44 -188.48 -96.53
CA VAL A 580 -72.40 -187.71 -95.71
C VAL A 580 -73.87 -188.00 -96.08
N GLU A 581 -74.18 -188.18 -97.37
CA GLU A 581 -75.56 -188.45 -97.80
C GLU A 581 -76.03 -189.87 -97.40
N VAL A 582 -75.11 -190.81 -97.19
CA VAL A 582 -75.42 -192.19 -96.76
C VAL A 582 -75.76 -192.23 -95.25
N GLU A 583 -75.06 -191.45 -94.42
CA GLU A 583 -75.35 -191.40 -92.97
C GLU A 583 -76.73 -190.83 -92.67
N LYS A 584 -77.19 -189.88 -93.48
CA LYS A 584 -78.47 -189.18 -93.31
C LYS A 584 -79.70 -190.11 -93.38
N GLN A 585 -79.69 -191.12 -94.25
CA GLN A 585 -80.81 -192.07 -94.41
C GLN A 585 -80.83 -193.16 -93.32
N ARG A 586 -79.67 -193.48 -92.73
CA ARG A 586 -79.55 -194.43 -91.61
C ARG A 586 -80.41 -194.00 -90.41
N ASP A 587 -80.46 -192.69 -90.15
CA ASP A 587 -81.02 -192.17 -88.91
C ASP A 587 -82.55 -192.06 -88.94
N GLU A 588 -83.15 -191.79 -90.11
CA GLU A 588 -84.61 -191.80 -90.29
C GLU A 588 -85.26 -193.16 -89.94
N HIS A 589 -84.55 -194.27 -90.20
CA HIS A 589 -85.05 -195.61 -89.85
C HIS A 589 -85.04 -195.88 -88.33
N ASN A 590 -84.11 -195.30 -87.57
CA ASN A 590 -83.99 -195.52 -86.12
C ASN A 590 -85.17 -194.93 -85.33
N ASP A 591 -85.68 -193.77 -85.73
CA ASP A 591 -86.79 -193.10 -85.03
C ASP A 591 -88.10 -193.91 -85.05
N THR A 592 -88.38 -194.63 -86.15
CA THR A 592 -89.50 -195.58 -86.23
C THR A 592 -89.38 -196.73 -85.23
N ILE A 593 -88.15 -197.22 -84.99
CA ILE A 593 -87.88 -198.33 -84.06
C ILE A 593 -88.03 -197.87 -82.59
N GLY A 594 -87.82 -196.58 -82.31
CA GLY A 594 -88.03 -196.01 -80.97
C GLY A 594 -89.49 -196.06 -80.51
N LYS A 595 -90.42 -195.67 -81.38
CA LYS A 595 -91.87 -195.55 -81.05
C LYS A 595 -92.48 -196.88 -80.59
N LEU A 596 -92.19 -197.97 -81.31
CA LEU A 596 -92.68 -199.32 -80.99
C LEU A 596 -92.14 -199.91 -79.67
N LYS A 597 -91.12 -199.30 -79.05
CA LYS A 597 -90.53 -199.76 -77.78
C LYS A 597 -91.10 -199.07 -76.54
N GLN A 598 -91.72 -197.88 -76.67
CA GLN A 598 -92.17 -197.12 -75.51
C GLN A 598 -93.57 -197.55 -75.02
N GLU A 599 -94.54 -197.80 -75.90
CA GLU A 599 -95.89 -198.19 -75.45
C GLU A 599 -95.91 -199.56 -74.72
N ILE A 600 -95.04 -200.50 -75.11
CA ILE A 600 -94.84 -201.78 -74.39
C ILE A 600 -94.45 -201.54 -72.93
N LYS A 601 -93.68 -200.49 -72.65
CA LYS A 601 -93.19 -200.14 -71.31
C LYS A 601 -94.29 -199.56 -70.43
N ASP A 602 -95.16 -198.74 -71.01
CA ASP A 602 -96.25 -198.06 -70.28
C ASP A 602 -97.30 -199.07 -69.76
N THR A 603 -97.48 -200.21 -70.45
CA THR A 603 -98.25 -201.36 -69.93
C THR A 603 -97.69 -202.02 -68.67
N VAL A 604 -96.38 -201.92 -68.42
CA VAL A 604 -95.69 -202.67 -67.34
C VAL A 604 -95.59 -201.86 -66.05
N ASP A 605 -95.18 -200.60 -66.12
CA ASP A 605 -94.96 -199.80 -64.90
C ASP A 605 -96.29 -199.40 -64.20
N GLY A 606 -97.41 -199.39 -64.94
CA GLY A 606 -98.76 -199.26 -64.36
C GLY A 606 -99.11 -200.35 -63.34
N GLN A 607 -98.59 -201.58 -63.48
CA GLN A 607 -98.80 -202.65 -62.49
C GLN A 607 -97.92 -202.47 -61.24
N ARG A 608 -96.71 -201.90 -61.37
CA ARG A 608 -95.73 -201.82 -60.28
C ARG A 608 -95.99 -200.72 -59.26
N ILE A 609 -96.61 -199.61 -59.68
CA ILE A 609 -96.88 -198.45 -58.80
C ILE A 609 -97.94 -198.77 -57.71
N LEU A 610 -98.79 -199.78 -57.94
CA LEU A 610 -99.78 -200.23 -56.95
C LEU A 610 -99.16 -201.08 -55.82
N GLU A 611 -98.31 -202.07 -56.14
CA GLU A 611 -97.84 -203.03 -55.13
C GLU A 611 -97.00 -202.41 -54.01
N LYS A 612 -96.08 -201.49 -54.34
CA LYS A 612 -94.98 -201.11 -53.43
C LYS A 612 -95.07 -199.75 -52.75
N LYS A 613 -96.27 -199.16 -52.78
CA LYS A 613 -96.79 -198.40 -51.62
C LYS A 613 -96.77 -199.24 -50.33
N GLY A 614 -96.82 -200.58 -50.42
CA GLY A 614 -96.74 -201.48 -49.26
C GLY A 614 -95.37 -201.61 -48.57
N SER A 615 -94.24 -201.40 -49.27
CA SER A 615 -92.91 -201.73 -48.70
C SER A 615 -92.21 -200.59 -47.95
N ALA A 616 -92.53 -199.32 -48.23
CA ALA A 616 -92.04 -198.20 -47.43
C ALA A 616 -92.67 -198.21 -46.03
N ALA A 617 -94.00 -198.44 -45.96
CA ALA A 617 -94.74 -198.51 -44.69
C ALA A 617 -94.19 -199.57 -43.72
N LEU A 618 -93.79 -200.74 -44.22
CA LEU A 618 -93.59 -201.92 -43.36
C LEU A 618 -92.27 -201.97 -42.58
N LYS A 619 -91.24 -201.18 -42.94
CA LYS A 619 -89.93 -201.23 -42.26
C LYS A 619 -89.61 -200.05 -41.35
N ASP A 620 -90.18 -198.86 -41.56
CA ASP A 620 -90.31 -197.87 -40.48
C ASP A 620 -91.11 -198.46 -39.30
N LEU A 621 -92.20 -199.18 -39.62
CA LEU A 621 -93.08 -199.84 -38.65
C LEU A 621 -92.44 -200.92 -37.76
N LYS A 622 -91.16 -201.29 -37.92
CA LYS A 622 -90.60 -202.48 -37.22
C LYS A 622 -89.19 -202.38 -36.62
N ARG A 623 -88.61 -201.17 -36.49
CA ARG A 623 -87.52 -200.93 -35.52
C ARG A 623 -87.69 -199.65 -34.69
N GLN A 624 -88.36 -198.62 -35.19
CA GLN A 624 -88.89 -197.55 -34.32
C GLN A 624 -90.00 -198.11 -33.41
N LEU A 625 -90.78 -199.09 -33.90
CA LEU A 625 -91.64 -199.91 -33.05
C LEU A 625 -90.80 -200.95 -32.26
N GLN A 626 -90.26 -200.48 -31.12
CA GLN A 626 -89.95 -201.23 -29.89
C GLN A 626 -88.49 -201.35 -29.41
N LEU A 627 -87.66 -200.36 -29.71
CA LEU A 627 -86.99 -199.59 -28.64
C LEU A 627 -87.35 -198.10 -28.87
N GLU A 628 -88.64 -197.75 -28.93
CA GLU A 628 -89.44 -197.36 -27.75
C GLU A 628 -90.41 -198.42 -27.17
N ARG A 629 -89.88 -199.62 -26.91
CA ARG A 629 -90.24 -200.49 -25.77
C ARG A 629 -89.04 -201.42 -25.47
N LYS A 630 -87.96 -200.93 -24.88
CA LYS A 630 -87.88 -199.87 -23.87
C LYS A 630 -86.48 -199.25 -23.93
N ARG A 631 -86.29 -197.95 -23.75
CA ARG A 631 -87.26 -196.93 -23.30
C ARG A 631 -86.61 -195.54 -23.41
N ALA A 632 -87.40 -194.50 -23.26
CA ALA A 632 -87.51 -193.64 -22.07
C ALA A 632 -86.77 -194.09 -20.75
N ASP A 633 -85.54 -194.61 -20.85
CA ASP A 633 -84.65 -195.07 -19.76
C ASP A 633 -83.18 -195.01 -20.29
N LYS A 634 -82.60 -193.85 -20.55
CA LYS A 634 -83.14 -192.48 -20.36
C LYS A 634 -82.85 -191.70 -21.65
N LEU A 635 -83.87 -191.34 -22.43
CA LEU A 635 -84.88 -190.30 -22.16
C LEU A 635 -84.28 -188.89 -22.24
N GLN A 636 -84.55 -188.21 -23.36
CA GLN A 636 -84.91 -186.79 -23.38
C GLN A 636 -83.86 -185.77 -22.90
N GLU A 637 -82.56 -186.05 -22.98
CA GLU A 637 -81.57 -185.00 -22.67
C GLU A 637 -80.32 -185.06 -23.57
N ARG A 638 -80.05 -184.06 -24.41
CA ARG A 638 -80.91 -182.96 -24.94
C ARG A 638 -80.34 -182.62 -26.33
N LEU A 639 -81.11 -182.50 -27.41
CA LEU A 639 -81.87 -181.28 -27.76
C LEU A 639 -81.07 -180.00 -27.46
N GLN A 640 -80.61 -179.33 -28.52
CA GLN A 640 -79.99 -178.00 -28.56
C GLN A 640 -78.52 -177.81 -28.07
N GLU A 641 -77.90 -176.79 -28.70
CA GLU A 641 -76.98 -175.79 -28.12
C GLU A 641 -75.51 -176.07 -27.73
N ILE A 642 -75.04 -177.31 -27.51
CA ILE A 642 -73.63 -177.54 -27.09
C ILE A 642 -72.68 -177.42 -28.31
N LEU A 643 -71.97 -176.30 -28.54
CA LEU A 643 -70.68 -175.84 -27.91
C LEU A 643 -69.48 -176.70 -28.36
N THR A 644 -68.28 -176.21 -28.69
CA THR A 644 -67.50 -174.98 -28.32
C THR A 644 -66.58 -174.55 -29.50
N ASN A 645 -66.29 -173.25 -29.78
CA ASN A 645 -65.42 -172.26 -29.08
C ASN A 645 -63.89 -172.62 -29.03
N SER A 646 -62.89 -171.71 -29.13
CA SER A 646 -62.82 -170.22 -29.33
C SER A 646 -61.35 -169.68 -29.36
N LYS A 647 -61.14 -168.33 -29.51
CA LYS A 647 -59.96 -167.46 -29.15
C LYS A 647 -58.75 -167.37 -30.14
N THR A 648 -57.90 -166.32 -30.27
CA THR A 648 -57.78 -164.81 -30.02
C THR A 648 -56.39 -164.33 -30.54
N ARG A 649 -55.98 -163.05 -30.78
CA ARG A 649 -56.59 -161.69 -30.98
C ARG A 649 -55.54 -160.64 -31.51
N THR A 650 -55.92 -159.81 -32.49
CA THR A 650 -55.51 -158.43 -32.98
C THR A 650 -54.15 -157.71 -32.70
N GLY A 651 -53.58 -157.11 -33.76
CA GLY A 651 -52.68 -155.93 -33.85
C GLY A 651 -51.86 -155.91 -35.17
N LEU A 652 -51.28 -154.80 -35.71
CA LEU A 652 -51.44 -153.34 -35.50
C LEU A 652 -50.81 -152.54 -36.71
N GLU A 653 -50.85 -151.21 -36.71
CA GLU A 653 -50.60 -150.23 -37.82
C GLU A 653 -49.20 -149.50 -37.71
N GLU A 654 -48.58 -148.64 -38.58
CA GLU A 654 -48.69 -148.01 -39.95
C GLU A 654 -47.32 -147.26 -40.25
N LEU A 655 -46.91 -146.55 -41.34
CA LEU A 655 -47.17 -146.36 -42.81
C LEU A 655 -45.89 -145.67 -43.47
N VAL A 656 -45.64 -145.72 -44.80
CA VAL A 656 -44.33 -145.37 -45.49
C VAL A 656 -44.45 -144.88 -46.99
N LEU A 657 -43.41 -144.20 -47.56
CA LEU A 657 -43.09 -143.85 -49.01
C LEU A 657 -43.83 -142.64 -49.70
N SER A 658 -43.42 -141.96 -50.81
CA SER A 658 -42.30 -142.03 -51.83
C SER A 658 -42.14 -140.78 -52.78
N GLU A 659 -40.92 -140.54 -53.36
CA GLU A 659 -40.54 -140.15 -54.78
C GLU A 659 -41.05 -138.88 -55.56
N ILE A 660 -40.43 -138.29 -56.65
CA ILE A 660 -39.02 -138.15 -57.20
C ILE A 660 -38.90 -137.13 -58.42
N ASN A 661 -37.66 -136.73 -58.82
CA ASN A 661 -37.14 -136.17 -60.13
C ASN A 661 -37.20 -134.67 -60.63
N SER A 662 -36.28 -134.36 -61.59
CA SER A 662 -35.85 -133.05 -62.19
C SER A 662 -36.11 -132.97 -63.74
N PRO A 663 -35.46 -132.16 -64.65
CA PRO A 663 -34.41 -131.09 -64.63
C PRO A 663 -34.89 -129.77 -65.37
N SER A 664 -34.17 -128.85 -66.08
CA SER A 664 -32.76 -128.56 -66.49
C SER A 664 -32.57 -127.07 -66.98
N ARG A 665 -31.35 -126.57 -67.29
CA ARG A 665 -31.08 -125.30 -68.07
C ARG A 665 -29.69 -125.25 -68.75
N THR A 666 -29.44 -124.22 -69.57
CA THR A 666 -28.41 -124.02 -70.63
C THR A 666 -27.36 -122.91 -70.38
N GLN A 667 -26.41 -122.77 -71.33
CA GLN A 667 -25.48 -121.64 -71.62
C GLN A 667 -24.21 -121.55 -70.74
N GLN A 668 -22.99 -121.22 -71.21
CA GLN A 668 -22.47 -120.17 -72.14
C GLN A 668 -22.57 -118.74 -71.56
N THR A 669 -21.58 -117.83 -71.66
CA THR A 669 -20.16 -117.86 -72.14
C THR A 669 -19.46 -116.58 -71.67
N GLY A 670 -18.12 -116.59 -71.53
CA GLY A 670 -17.28 -115.38 -71.59
C GLY A 670 -16.06 -115.41 -70.66
N ASP A 671 -14.94 -114.84 -71.11
CA ASP A 671 -14.05 -113.93 -70.34
C ASP A 671 -12.76 -113.55 -71.10
N SER A 672 -12.34 -112.28 -70.96
CA SER A 672 -10.93 -111.77 -70.89
C SER A 672 -9.93 -111.95 -72.07
N SER A 673 -8.89 -111.11 -72.26
CA SER A 673 -8.54 -109.74 -71.78
C SER A 673 -7.26 -109.20 -72.51
N SER A 674 -6.68 -108.07 -72.01
CA SER A 674 -5.24 -107.67 -72.07
C SER A 674 -4.76 -106.70 -73.20
N VAL A 675 -3.73 -105.82 -73.09
CA VAL A 675 -2.92 -105.22 -71.97
C VAL A 675 -2.05 -103.99 -72.45
N SER A 676 -1.83 -102.97 -71.59
CA SER A 676 -0.74 -101.94 -71.54
C SER A 676 -0.42 -100.87 -72.64
N SER A 677 0.08 -99.70 -72.19
CA SER A 677 1.31 -98.94 -72.65
C SER A 677 1.23 -97.44 -73.06
N PHE A 678 2.09 -96.62 -72.40
CA PHE A 678 2.86 -95.42 -72.86
C PHE A 678 2.25 -94.11 -73.47
N SER A 679 2.62 -92.99 -72.83
CA SER A 679 3.26 -91.75 -73.40
C SER A 679 2.48 -90.62 -74.16
N TYR A 680 2.97 -89.39 -73.92
CA TYR A 680 3.01 -88.15 -74.76
C TYR A 680 1.75 -87.29 -75.05
N ARG A 681 1.68 -86.15 -74.34
CA ARG A 681 1.53 -84.74 -74.80
C ARG A 681 0.41 -84.27 -75.78
N ASP A 682 -0.21 -83.16 -75.36
CA ASP A 682 -0.70 -81.97 -76.13
C ASP A 682 -2.16 -81.86 -76.63
N MET A 683 -2.54 -80.59 -76.86
CA MET A 683 -3.77 -80.05 -77.46
C MET A 683 -5.13 -80.28 -76.76
N MET A 684 -5.65 -79.25 -76.05
CA MET A 684 -6.78 -78.42 -76.53
C MET A 684 -7.42 -77.49 -75.44
N LYS A 685 -7.51 -76.20 -75.80
CA LYS A 685 -8.69 -75.30 -75.65
C LYS A 685 -9.21 -74.83 -74.26
N GLU A 686 -9.42 -73.51 -74.22
CA GLU A 686 -10.15 -72.65 -73.25
C GLU A 686 -11.62 -73.05 -72.93
N PRO A 687 -12.33 -72.38 -71.96
CA PRO A 687 -11.96 -71.18 -71.16
C PRO A 687 -12.29 -71.18 -69.63
N GLN A 688 -11.82 -70.12 -68.95
CA GLN A 688 -12.41 -69.47 -67.74
C GLN A 688 -12.47 -70.23 -66.37
N PRO A 689 -12.66 -69.53 -65.21
CA PRO A 689 -12.33 -68.13 -64.88
C PRO A 689 -11.71 -67.90 -63.46
N THR A 690 -11.27 -66.65 -63.23
CA THR A 690 -11.07 -65.95 -61.93
C THR A 690 -9.78 -66.14 -61.09
N ASN A 691 -9.24 -64.97 -60.68
CA ASN A 691 -8.92 -64.54 -59.29
C ASN A 691 -7.45 -64.40 -58.80
N GLN A 692 -7.28 -63.40 -57.90
CA GLN A 692 -6.18 -63.11 -56.96
C GLN A 692 -4.82 -62.49 -57.43
N ASN A 693 -4.72 -61.16 -57.24
CA ASN A 693 -3.75 -60.42 -56.41
C ASN A 693 -2.20 -60.44 -56.61
N LYS A 694 -1.64 -59.22 -56.42
CA LYS A 694 -0.29 -58.80 -55.93
C LYS A 694 0.89 -58.58 -56.91
N SER A 695 1.20 -57.29 -57.08
CA SER A 695 2.52 -56.61 -57.07
C SER A 695 3.65 -57.00 -58.05
N GLY A 696 4.22 -55.99 -58.75
CA GLY A 696 5.69 -55.97 -58.92
C GLY A 696 6.37 -55.38 -60.18
N GLY A 697 6.03 -54.16 -60.64
CA GLY A 697 6.97 -53.29 -61.40
C GLY A 697 7.30 -53.62 -62.88
N GLY A 698 7.50 -52.58 -63.70
CA GLY A 698 7.98 -52.69 -65.09
C GLY A 698 7.58 -51.51 -65.98
N SER A 699 8.58 -50.74 -66.45
CA SER A 699 8.44 -49.66 -67.46
C SER A 699 8.42 -50.28 -68.88
N PRO A 700 7.96 -49.59 -69.97
CA PRO A 700 8.52 -48.29 -70.38
C PRO A 700 7.57 -47.26 -71.06
N GLN A 701 7.96 -45.97 -70.97
CA GLN A 701 8.16 -44.98 -72.07
C GLN A 701 7.14 -44.93 -73.25
N SER A 702 6.69 -43.78 -73.78
CA SER A 702 6.69 -42.34 -73.41
C SER A 702 6.00 -41.56 -74.57
N GLN A 703 5.33 -40.43 -74.30
CA GLN A 703 5.14 -39.37 -75.30
C GLN A 703 4.91 -37.99 -74.63
N ARG A 704 5.41 -36.92 -75.26
CA ARG A 704 5.29 -35.51 -74.80
C ARG A 704 3.86 -34.97 -74.99
N PRO A 705 3.55 -33.83 -74.36
CA PRO A 705 3.21 -32.66 -75.19
C PRO A 705 3.97 -31.37 -74.82
N ALA A 706 4.07 -30.48 -75.82
CA ALA A 706 4.33 -29.03 -75.78
C ALA A 706 5.39 -28.45 -74.81
N GLU A 707 6.47 -27.93 -75.39
CA GLU A 707 7.23 -26.81 -74.82
C GLU A 707 6.43 -25.50 -75.11
N LEU A 708 6.28 -24.62 -74.10
CA LEU A 708 5.77 -23.25 -74.31
C LEU A 708 6.91 -22.36 -74.85
N SER A 709 6.56 -21.32 -75.60
CA SER A 709 7.56 -20.36 -76.10
C SER A 709 8.03 -19.39 -75.01
N ASP A 710 9.25 -18.87 -75.15
CA ASP A 710 9.88 -17.95 -74.18
C ASP A 710 9.07 -16.64 -74.02
N ASP A 711 8.40 -16.20 -75.09
CA ASP A 711 7.48 -15.05 -75.08
C ASP A 711 6.20 -15.32 -74.27
N GLU A 712 5.61 -16.51 -74.37
CA GLU A 712 4.44 -16.92 -73.56
C GLU A 712 4.82 -17.04 -72.07
N VAL A 713 6.02 -17.55 -71.78
CA VAL A 713 6.58 -17.59 -70.42
C VAL A 713 6.84 -16.16 -69.90
N GLY A 714 7.34 -15.27 -70.76
CA GLY A 714 7.49 -13.84 -70.48
C GLY A 714 6.16 -13.15 -70.17
N GLU A 715 5.12 -13.36 -70.98
CA GLU A 715 3.76 -12.87 -70.72
C GLU A 715 3.18 -13.40 -69.40
N LEU A 716 3.45 -14.66 -69.04
CA LEU A 716 3.00 -15.24 -67.77
C LEU A 716 3.74 -14.64 -66.57
N PHE A 717 5.04 -14.40 -66.67
CA PHE A 717 5.78 -13.68 -65.62
C PHE A 717 5.36 -12.21 -65.52
N GLN A 718 5.09 -11.54 -66.64
CA GLN A 718 4.60 -10.15 -66.65
C GLN A 718 3.20 -10.05 -66.03
N ARG A 719 2.25 -10.92 -66.41
CA ARG A 719 0.92 -11.00 -65.76
C ARG A 719 1.03 -11.35 -64.27
N LEU A 720 1.96 -12.23 -63.88
CA LEU A 720 2.18 -12.56 -62.48
C LEU A 720 2.72 -11.35 -61.69
N ALA A 721 3.64 -10.57 -62.27
CA ALA A 721 4.15 -9.34 -61.68
C ALA A 721 3.06 -8.26 -61.56
N GLU A 722 2.24 -8.07 -62.60
CA GLU A 722 1.10 -7.15 -62.60
C GLU A 722 0.07 -7.54 -61.55
N VAL A 723 -0.35 -8.81 -61.49
CA VAL A 723 -1.28 -9.31 -60.45
C VAL A 723 -0.68 -9.20 -59.05
N GLN A 724 0.63 -9.42 -58.88
CA GLN A 724 1.31 -9.22 -57.60
C GLN A 724 1.35 -7.74 -57.19
N GLN A 725 1.51 -6.82 -58.16
CA GLN A 725 1.47 -5.37 -57.92
C GLN A 725 0.05 -4.88 -57.64
N GLU A 726 -0.97 -5.33 -58.38
CA GLU A 726 -2.37 -5.02 -58.09
C GLU A 726 -2.78 -5.54 -56.70
N LYS A 727 -2.38 -6.76 -56.35
CA LYS A 727 -2.58 -7.33 -55.01
C LYS A 727 -1.94 -6.46 -53.93
N TRP A 728 -0.70 -6.01 -54.12
CA TRP A 728 0.00 -5.13 -53.18
C TRP A 728 -0.69 -3.75 -53.06
N MET A 729 -1.12 -3.15 -54.17
CA MET A 729 -1.91 -1.90 -54.18
C MET A 729 -3.29 -2.06 -53.52
N LEU A 730 -3.89 -3.25 -53.57
CA LEU A 730 -5.14 -3.58 -52.87
C LEU A 730 -4.90 -3.80 -51.37
N GLU A 731 -3.81 -4.48 -50.99
CA GLU A 731 -3.38 -4.63 -49.59
C GLU A 731 -3.09 -3.25 -48.95
N GLU A 732 -2.45 -2.32 -49.67
CA GLU A 732 -2.23 -0.96 -49.18
C GLU A 732 -3.54 -0.15 -49.05
N LYS A 733 -4.47 -0.29 -50.00
CA LYS A 733 -5.81 0.32 -49.89
C LYS A 733 -6.63 -0.24 -48.73
N VAL A 734 -6.60 -1.56 -48.51
CA VAL A 734 -7.25 -2.19 -47.35
C VAL A 734 -6.64 -1.65 -46.06
N LYS A 735 -5.30 -1.59 -45.96
CA LYS A 735 -4.60 -1.04 -44.80
C LYS A 735 -4.93 0.43 -44.52
N HIS A 736 -5.09 1.25 -45.57
CA HIS A 736 -5.57 2.63 -45.41
C HIS A 736 -7.02 2.72 -44.92
N LEU A 737 -7.91 1.82 -45.39
CA LEU A 737 -9.28 1.72 -44.89
C LEU A 737 -9.32 1.21 -43.45
N GLU A 738 -8.50 0.24 -43.07
CA GLU A 738 -8.36 -0.25 -41.68
C GLU A 738 -7.93 0.87 -40.73
N VAL A 739 -6.91 1.66 -41.10
CA VAL A 739 -6.46 2.82 -40.31
C VAL A 739 -7.54 3.91 -40.25
N SER A 740 -8.24 4.18 -41.36
CA SER A 740 -9.32 5.17 -41.40
C SER A 740 -10.53 4.75 -40.55
N CYS A 741 -10.95 3.49 -40.62
CA CYS A 741 -12.00 2.91 -39.80
C CYS A 741 -11.60 2.87 -38.32
N SER A 742 -10.34 2.56 -37.99
CA SER A 742 -9.83 2.61 -36.61
C SER A 742 -9.89 4.03 -36.05
N SER A 743 -9.43 5.02 -36.80
CA SER A 743 -9.50 6.43 -36.41
C SER A 743 -10.94 6.94 -36.25
N MET A 744 -11.85 6.52 -37.14
CA MET A 744 -13.28 6.83 -37.04
C MET A 744 -13.93 6.14 -35.83
N ALA A 745 -13.55 4.89 -35.52
CA ALA A 745 -14.01 4.18 -34.33
C ALA A 745 -13.54 4.86 -33.04
N GLU A 746 -12.27 5.29 -32.94
CA GLU A 746 -11.79 6.07 -31.79
C GLU A 746 -12.54 7.40 -31.63
N ASP A 747 -12.85 8.09 -32.73
CA ASP A 747 -13.59 9.36 -32.70
C ASP A 747 -15.05 9.17 -32.29
N ILE A 748 -15.70 8.08 -32.75
CA ILE A 748 -17.03 7.65 -32.29
C ILE A 748 -16.98 7.28 -30.81
N CYS A 749 -15.97 6.54 -30.33
CA CYS A 749 -15.82 6.19 -28.91
C CYS A 749 -15.60 7.44 -28.05
N ARG A 750 -14.74 8.38 -28.47
CA ARG A 750 -14.53 9.66 -27.77
C ARG A 750 -15.83 10.47 -27.69
N LYS A 751 -16.56 10.60 -28.79
CA LYS A 751 -17.86 11.30 -28.82
C LYS A 751 -18.92 10.60 -27.97
N SER A 752 -18.94 9.26 -27.97
CA SER A 752 -19.83 8.46 -27.12
C SER A 752 -19.55 8.66 -25.64
N ALA A 753 -18.27 8.64 -25.22
CA ALA A 753 -17.88 8.91 -23.84
C ALA A 753 -18.21 10.35 -23.40
N ILE A 754 -18.07 11.35 -24.27
CA ILE A 754 -18.49 12.73 -23.99
C ILE A 754 -20.02 12.81 -23.79
N ILE A 755 -20.80 12.13 -24.64
CA ILE A 755 -22.26 12.05 -24.51
C ILE A 755 -22.66 11.29 -23.25
N GLU A 756 -21.98 10.20 -22.90
CA GLU A 756 -22.23 9.41 -21.69
C GLU A 756 -22.00 10.24 -20.43
N THR A 757 -20.85 10.91 -20.29
CA THR A 757 -20.58 11.86 -19.19
C THR A 757 -21.66 12.94 -19.11
N TYR A 758 -22.04 13.55 -20.23
CA TYR A 758 -23.07 14.61 -20.25
C TYR A 758 -24.47 14.09 -19.86
N VAL A 759 -24.81 12.85 -20.24
CA VAL A 759 -26.06 12.16 -19.85
C VAL A 759 -26.03 11.69 -18.40
N MET A 760 -24.86 11.44 -17.81
CA MET A 760 -24.71 11.14 -16.39
C MET A 760 -24.86 12.41 -15.53
N ASP A 761 -24.14 13.49 -15.84
CA ASP A 761 -24.31 14.78 -15.16
C ASP A 761 -25.76 15.28 -15.25
N SER A 762 -26.37 15.23 -16.44
CA SER A 762 -27.77 15.67 -16.67
C SER A 762 -28.83 14.87 -15.90
N ARG A 763 -28.47 13.77 -15.21
CA ARG A 763 -29.38 12.99 -14.35
C ARG A 763 -29.26 13.31 -12.87
N ILE A 764 -28.18 13.96 -12.43
CA ILE A 764 -27.89 14.18 -11.00
C ILE A 764 -28.76 15.32 -10.44
N ASP A 765 -28.98 16.39 -11.20
CA ASP A 765 -29.67 17.62 -10.76
C ASP A 765 -31.21 17.51 -10.58
N VAL A 766 -31.82 16.33 -10.71
CA VAL A 766 -33.30 16.18 -10.77
C VAL A 766 -33.90 15.34 -9.60
N SER A 767 -33.08 14.86 -8.65
CA SER A 767 -33.57 13.92 -7.60
C SER A 767 -33.15 14.25 -6.16
N GLY A 768 -33.29 15.52 -5.72
CA GLY A 768 -32.73 15.97 -4.42
C GLY A 768 -33.48 17.06 -3.65
N SER A 769 -34.82 17.14 -3.64
CA SER A 769 -35.55 18.11 -2.78
C SER A 769 -37.02 17.78 -2.46
N ALA A 770 -37.28 17.25 -1.26
CA ALA A 770 -38.49 17.49 -0.44
C ALA A 770 -38.41 16.80 0.94
N VAL A 771 -38.66 17.55 2.03
CA VAL A 771 -39.32 17.20 3.33
C VAL A 771 -39.05 15.82 3.98
N GLY A 772 -38.74 15.66 5.28
CA GLY A 772 -38.56 16.61 6.40
C GLY A 772 -39.25 16.17 7.71
N GLY A 773 -38.57 16.29 8.87
CA GLY A 773 -39.20 16.33 10.21
C GLY A 773 -39.03 15.13 11.16
N HIS A 774 -38.65 15.44 12.42
CA HIS A 774 -38.84 14.70 13.69
C HIS A 774 -38.41 13.21 13.87
N GLY A 775 -37.42 12.99 14.77
CA GLY A 775 -37.75 12.64 16.17
C GLY A 775 -37.59 11.18 16.68
N GLY A 776 -36.51 10.92 17.43
CA GLY A 776 -36.58 10.17 18.71
C GLY A 776 -36.26 8.65 18.75
N HIS A 777 -35.47 8.26 19.76
CA HIS A 777 -35.28 6.91 20.34
C HIS A 777 -34.88 5.70 19.44
N GLY A 778 -33.57 5.38 19.46
CA GLY A 778 -33.03 4.24 20.24
C GLY A 778 -33.21 2.79 19.77
N GLY A 779 -32.11 2.02 19.76
CA GLY A 779 -32.15 0.55 19.65
C GLY A 779 -30.90 -0.07 19.01
N HIS A 780 -30.30 -1.06 19.68
CA HIS A 780 -29.06 -1.77 19.34
C HIS A 780 -28.87 -2.29 17.89
N GLY A 781 -27.61 -2.26 17.43
CA GLY A 781 -26.88 -3.51 17.13
C GLY A 781 -26.37 -3.75 15.69
N GLY A 782 -25.20 -4.39 15.58
CA GLY A 782 -24.68 -4.98 14.33
C GLY A 782 -23.41 -4.33 13.75
N HIS A 783 -22.28 -5.05 13.76
CA HIS A 783 -21.03 -4.63 13.11
C HIS A 783 -21.12 -4.64 11.57
N GLY A 784 -20.30 -3.83 10.88
CA GLY A 784 -20.01 -4.08 9.45
C GLY A 784 -19.33 -2.97 8.62
N GLY A 785 -18.03 -2.72 8.83
CA GLY A 785 -17.14 -2.21 7.76
C GLY A 785 -17.10 -0.71 7.44
N SER A 786 -15.89 -0.15 7.49
CA SER A 786 -15.51 1.06 6.70
C SER A 786 -15.49 0.69 5.19
N GLN A 787 -15.57 1.60 4.22
CA GLN A 787 -15.33 3.04 4.31
C GLN A 787 -16.16 3.83 3.30
N GLY A 788 -16.92 4.82 3.79
CA GLY A 788 -17.50 5.86 2.96
C GLY A 788 -16.47 6.96 2.67
N ASP A 789 -16.27 7.20 1.38
CA ASP A 789 -15.97 8.48 0.73
C ASP A 789 -15.75 9.73 1.62
N ARG A 790 -14.64 10.42 1.38
CA ARG A 790 -14.68 11.88 1.20
C ARG A 790 -13.56 12.40 0.30
N GLY A 791 -13.84 12.48 -1.00
CA GLY A 791 -13.04 13.26 -1.95
C GLY A 791 -12.99 14.74 -1.56
N GLY A 792 -11.79 15.29 -1.38
CA GLY A 792 -11.56 16.69 -1.02
C GLY A 792 -10.68 17.42 -2.04
N LEU A 793 -11.29 18.23 -2.91
CA LEU A 793 -10.69 19.30 -3.74
C LEU A 793 -9.56 18.92 -4.74
N GLY A 794 -8.98 17.72 -4.69
CA GLY A 794 -7.77 17.36 -5.44
C GLY A 794 -7.96 17.06 -6.94
N SER A 795 -9.09 16.50 -7.37
CA SER A 795 -9.32 16.13 -8.78
C SER A 795 -9.91 17.29 -9.61
N VAL A 796 -10.89 18.01 -9.07
CA VAL A 796 -11.59 19.10 -9.77
C VAL A 796 -10.65 20.26 -10.14
N LEU A 797 -9.57 20.48 -9.39
CA LEU A 797 -8.55 21.49 -9.72
C LEU A 797 -7.63 21.11 -10.90
N ARG A 798 -7.72 19.90 -11.47
CA ARG A 798 -6.94 19.50 -12.64
C ARG A 798 -7.59 19.92 -13.96
N ASP A 799 -8.91 19.79 -14.04
CA ASP A 799 -9.68 20.05 -15.27
C ASP A 799 -10.39 21.41 -15.29
N LEU A 800 -10.37 22.16 -14.17
CA LEU A 800 -10.82 23.56 -14.12
C LEU A 800 -9.71 24.58 -14.45
N VAL A 801 -8.66 24.15 -15.16
CA VAL A 801 -7.76 25.06 -15.88
C VAL A 801 -8.57 25.74 -16.99
N LYS A 802 -8.58 27.07 -16.98
CA LYS A 802 -9.50 27.89 -17.80
C LYS A 802 -9.42 27.52 -19.29
N PRO A 803 -10.54 27.46 -20.05
CA PRO A 803 -10.53 27.24 -21.50
C PRO A 803 -9.75 28.27 -22.36
N GLY A 804 -9.18 29.32 -21.75
CA GLY A 804 -8.22 30.21 -22.39
C GLY A 804 -6.77 29.74 -22.33
N ASP A 805 -6.39 28.86 -21.39
CA ASP A 805 -4.98 28.52 -21.13
C ASP A 805 -4.40 27.53 -22.15
N GLU A 806 -5.20 26.68 -22.80
CA GLU A 806 -4.71 25.89 -23.95
C GLU A 806 -4.40 26.80 -25.14
N ASN A 807 -5.29 27.75 -25.45
CA ASN A 807 -5.07 28.74 -26.50
C ASN A 807 -3.87 29.65 -26.18
N LEU A 808 -3.68 30.07 -24.91
CA LEU A 808 -2.49 30.82 -24.48
C LEU A 808 -1.23 29.96 -24.51
N ARG A 809 -1.29 28.66 -24.21
CA ARG A 809 -0.14 27.74 -24.27
C ARG A 809 0.25 27.45 -25.72
N GLU A 810 -0.71 27.29 -26.62
CA GLU A 810 -0.47 27.14 -28.05
C GLU A 810 0.02 28.45 -28.69
N MET A 811 -0.51 29.60 -28.26
CA MET A 811 -0.05 30.93 -28.68
C MET A 811 1.36 31.22 -28.19
N ASN A 812 1.70 30.90 -26.93
CA ASN A 812 3.07 30.99 -26.42
C ASN A 812 4.00 30.02 -27.16
N LYS A 813 3.55 28.81 -27.49
CA LYS A 813 4.33 27.88 -28.32
C LYS A 813 4.55 28.41 -29.75
N LYS A 814 3.56 29.05 -30.36
CA LYS A 814 3.68 29.73 -31.66
C LYS A 814 4.61 30.95 -31.59
N LEU A 815 4.54 31.75 -30.52
CA LEU A 815 5.44 32.87 -30.26
C LEU A 815 6.88 32.39 -30.00
N GLN A 816 7.06 31.32 -29.24
CA GLN A 816 8.37 30.71 -28.98
C GLN A 816 8.97 30.16 -30.27
N ASN A 817 8.22 29.36 -31.05
CA ASN A 817 8.67 28.88 -32.36
C ASN A 817 9.03 30.04 -33.30
N MET A 818 8.24 31.13 -33.31
CA MET A 818 8.51 32.32 -34.11
C MET A 818 9.76 33.08 -33.62
N LEU A 819 9.99 33.13 -32.30
CA LEU A 819 11.18 33.73 -31.71
C LEU A 819 12.43 32.88 -32.02
N GLU A 820 12.33 31.55 -31.94
CA GLU A 820 13.40 30.61 -32.33
C GLU A 820 13.70 30.69 -33.83
N GLU A 821 12.69 30.83 -34.69
CA GLU A 821 12.86 31.07 -36.12
C GLU A 821 13.52 32.44 -36.39
N GLN A 822 13.10 33.50 -35.69
CA GLN A 822 13.69 34.85 -35.83
C GLN A 822 15.10 34.96 -35.24
N LEU A 823 15.41 34.23 -34.16
CA LEU A 823 16.78 34.10 -33.63
C LEU A 823 17.65 33.32 -34.60
N THR A 824 17.13 32.24 -35.19
CA THR A 824 17.85 31.48 -36.22
C THR A 824 18.10 32.34 -37.46
N LYS A 825 17.12 33.11 -37.94
CA LYS A 825 17.29 34.08 -39.04
C LYS A 825 18.25 35.21 -38.69
N ASN A 826 18.22 35.75 -37.48
CA ASN A 826 19.22 36.72 -37.02
C ASN A 826 20.63 36.13 -36.95
N MET A 827 20.79 34.88 -36.51
CA MET A 827 22.10 34.21 -36.50
C MET A 827 22.65 34.02 -37.93
N HIS A 828 21.79 33.71 -38.90
CA HIS A 828 22.19 33.64 -40.31
C HIS A 828 22.51 35.04 -40.86
N LEU A 829 21.65 36.04 -40.66
CA LEU A 829 21.91 37.44 -41.05
C LEU A 829 23.18 38.01 -40.42
N GLN A 830 23.46 37.70 -39.16
CA GLN A 830 24.68 38.12 -38.47
C GLN A 830 25.92 37.45 -39.07
N LYS A 831 25.82 36.17 -39.45
CA LYS A 831 26.88 35.44 -40.16
C LYS A 831 27.08 35.93 -41.59
N ASP A 832 26.01 36.30 -42.29
CA ASP A 832 26.05 36.89 -43.63
C ASP A 832 26.64 38.32 -43.58
N LEU A 833 26.32 39.10 -42.54
CA LEU A 833 26.97 40.39 -42.25
C LEU A 833 28.44 40.23 -41.87
N GLU A 834 28.80 39.17 -41.13
CA GLU A 834 30.19 38.87 -40.77
C GLU A 834 31.01 38.39 -41.97
N LEU A 835 30.40 37.64 -42.89
CA LEU A 835 30.96 37.29 -44.20
C LEU A 835 31.09 38.52 -45.11
N LEU A 836 30.05 39.36 -45.22
CA LEU A 836 30.10 40.63 -45.95
C LEU A 836 31.15 41.58 -45.38
N SER A 837 31.33 41.62 -44.06
CA SER A 837 32.38 42.41 -43.40
C SER A 837 33.78 41.83 -43.67
N GLN A 838 33.94 40.51 -43.74
CA GLN A 838 35.18 39.88 -44.16
C GLN A 838 35.48 40.18 -45.63
N GLU A 839 34.48 40.14 -46.50
CA GLU A 839 34.57 40.51 -47.92
C GLU A 839 34.93 42.01 -48.09
N LEU A 840 34.34 42.90 -47.28
CA LEU A 840 34.70 44.32 -47.21
C LEU A 840 36.15 44.54 -46.76
N VAL A 841 36.62 43.78 -45.78
CA VAL A 841 38.04 43.80 -45.34
C VAL A 841 38.96 43.18 -46.41
N ARG A 842 38.49 42.20 -47.18
CA ARG A 842 39.21 41.59 -48.31
C ARG A 842 39.39 42.62 -49.43
N LEU A 843 38.30 43.26 -49.87
CA LEU A 843 38.28 44.34 -50.86
C LEU A 843 39.05 45.58 -50.39
N SER A 844 38.99 45.93 -49.10
CA SER A 844 39.79 47.00 -48.50
C SER A 844 41.29 46.72 -48.57
N LYS A 845 41.72 45.45 -48.46
CA LYS A 845 43.12 45.04 -48.64
C LYS A 845 43.53 44.90 -50.12
N GLU A 846 42.57 44.71 -51.03
CA GLU A 846 42.79 44.70 -52.48
C GLU A 846 42.80 46.10 -53.11
N SER A 847 42.53 47.17 -52.33
CA SER A 847 42.52 48.57 -52.80
C SER A 847 43.85 49.29 -52.51
N PRO A 848 44.74 49.51 -53.49
CA PRO A 848 46.08 50.05 -53.26
C PRO A 848 46.11 51.58 -53.15
N GLY A 849 45.89 52.09 -51.92
CA GLY A 849 46.24 53.46 -51.52
C GLY A 849 45.16 54.52 -51.74
N GLY A 850 44.93 55.34 -50.71
CA GLY A 850 43.98 56.45 -50.71
C GLY A 850 44.19 57.32 -49.47
N SER A 851 44.78 58.49 -49.66
CA SER A 851 45.34 59.33 -48.58
C SER A 851 44.30 60.22 -47.86
N ALA A 852 44.70 60.63 -46.64
CA ALA A 852 44.49 61.95 -46.02
C ALA A 852 43.37 62.16 -44.97
N VAL A 853 43.83 62.58 -43.78
CA VAL A 853 43.42 63.78 -43.02
C VAL A 853 41.93 63.99 -42.67
N GLY A 854 41.65 64.09 -41.36
CA GLY A 854 40.45 64.74 -40.82
C GLY A 854 40.49 64.80 -39.29
N SER A 855 40.48 66.00 -38.71
CA SER A 855 40.42 66.21 -37.25
C SER A 855 38.97 66.32 -36.76
N GLY A 856 38.73 65.90 -35.51
CA GLY A 856 37.46 66.00 -34.79
C GLY A 856 37.63 65.58 -33.34
#